data_AF-M5UWH0-F1
#
_entry.id   AF-M5UWH0-F1
#
_cell.length_a   1.000
_cell.length_b   1.000
_cell.length_c   1.000
_cell.angle_alpha   90.00
_cell.angle_beta   90.00
_cell.angle_gamma   90.00
#
_symmetry.space_group_name_H-M   'P 1'
#
loop_
_entity.id
_entity.type
_entity.pdbx_description
1 polymer ?
#
loop_
_entity_poly.entity_id
_entity_poly.type
_entity_poly.pdbx_seq_one_letter_code
_entity_poly.pdbx_strand_id
1 'polypeptide(L)'
;MINSTDLNQGEYRLIFESLPGLYLILIPDLRIVAVSESYLKATNTKRDEILGRGIFDVFPDNPSDPNADGAGNLYASLLLVLKEKAPNTMAVQKYDVRRPESEGGGFEEKYWSPMNSPICNEKGEVVYIVHKVEEVTEFVRLKNKGKEQNKLTEELRNLTASMETEIYQRAQEIQNNNKKLLKLNEELTQREKEIQEVYKRLFDMDRLKSQFFANVSHELRTPLTLIIGPTRTLLKDQKISSAQRTFLETIERNSYTLLKHVNDLLDLSKLEAGKMTLRYSNVNLSDVIRDIAAHFNSVAEERNIDFTLILPKDFPIQVDVPKVERIVLNLISNAFKFVPDSGKIHCTLKSEGPIAFIYVADNGPGVPIHLRDQIFEKFRQGEEGDSRSFGGTGLGLAIAKEFVNLHFGSIGVFDSFLGGALFKVQIPIYAPIQAEEIQKPVGTEELIPALMSDINELKKNKIETKGSSTVYNRPKVLIVEDNAEMRNYIFDTLSSDFNLWVVSNGKQGLEKAILEKPDVIVTDIMMPVMSGDQMVKEIRKIPELSGTYILFLSAKSDQNFRIKLLQEGAQDYLIKPFTPEELVIKVHNFAVLKKTIEALETANRDMESFSYSVSHDLRAPILGIEGFLQIVLEDFSETMDSEALRLLKTVQKNAFYMDNLIQDLLNFHKISKIDLNTRIVDMNKMVEEAIATVLQNYPKKSYSFQVTELPNALANGSALKQVWVNLISNAVKYSSTREHSMIEIGFEEIDGFNIYFVEDNGVGFNKTYSNKLFKVFQRLHTQEEFEGTGVGLAIVARIIQRHGGQVFAEGEVNKGSKFSFTLPKLSENENIYEGVIKV
;
A
#
# COMPACT_ATOMS: atom_id res chain seq x y z
N MET A 1 108.17 -20.24 51.05
CA MET A 1 109.63 -20.04 50.98
C MET A 1 110.09 -20.39 49.58
N ILE A 2 110.42 -19.38 48.77
CA ILE A 2 111.44 -19.46 47.73
C ILE A 2 112.30 -18.22 48.01
N ASN A 3 113.47 -18.40 48.61
CA ASN A 3 114.44 -17.34 48.91
C ASN A 3 115.54 -17.36 47.84
N SER A 4 115.18 -16.94 46.63
CA SER A 4 116.07 -16.63 45.51
C SER A 4 115.42 -15.51 44.70
N THR A 5 116.15 -14.42 44.43
CA THR A 5 115.66 -13.32 43.59
C THR A 5 115.78 -13.61 42.09
N ASP A 6 116.39 -14.72 41.71
CA ASP A 6 116.46 -15.22 40.32
C ASP A 6 115.77 -16.58 40.20
N LEU A 7 114.88 -16.69 39.22
CA LEU A 7 114.24 -17.94 38.82
C LEU A 7 115.22 -18.77 37.99
N ASN A 8 115.23 -20.09 38.18
CA ASN A 8 115.98 -20.96 37.29
C ASN A 8 115.22 -21.21 35.96
N GLN A 9 115.89 -21.74 34.94
CA GLN A 9 115.28 -22.00 33.63
C GLN A 9 114.03 -22.91 33.70
N GLY A 10 113.96 -23.83 34.65
CA GLY A 10 112.81 -24.72 34.84
C GLY A 10 111.58 -23.98 35.40
N GLU A 11 111.79 -23.02 36.30
CA GLU A 11 110.72 -22.22 36.90
C GLU A 11 110.11 -21.23 35.90
N TYR A 12 110.93 -20.59 35.05
CA TYR A 12 110.42 -19.74 33.96
C TYR A 12 109.53 -20.51 32.98
N ARG A 13 109.92 -21.76 32.65
CA ARG A 13 109.13 -22.64 31.78
C ARG A 13 107.79 -22.97 32.43
N LEU A 14 107.78 -23.37 33.70
CA LEU A 14 106.57 -23.70 34.43
C LEU A 14 105.60 -22.50 34.51
N ILE A 15 106.13 -21.30 34.75
CA ILE A 15 105.33 -20.07 34.77
C ILE A 15 104.69 -19.81 33.41
N PHE A 16 105.47 -19.84 32.32
CA PHE A 16 104.96 -19.61 30.97
C PHE A 16 103.91 -20.65 30.57
N GLU A 17 104.17 -21.94 30.81
CA GLU A 17 103.25 -23.03 30.49
C GLU A 17 101.93 -22.88 31.26
N SER A 18 101.95 -22.34 32.49
CA SER A 18 100.77 -22.14 33.34
C SER A 18 100.03 -20.82 33.07
N LEU A 19 100.49 -19.97 32.15
CA LEU A 19 99.80 -18.70 31.87
C LEU A 19 98.40 -18.96 31.30
N PRO A 20 97.37 -18.25 31.80
CA PRO A 20 95.98 -18.51 31.39
C PRO A 20 95.70 -18.10 29.94
N GLY A 21 96.52 -17.23 29.36
CA GLY A 21 96.36 -16.80 27.96
C GLY A 21 96.82 -17.85 26.97
N LEU A 22 96.27 -17.77 25.76
CA LEU A 22 96.65 -18.62 24.64
C LEU A 22 97.94 -18.05 24.03
N TYR A 23 99.07 -18.60 24.42
CA TYR A 23 100.39 -18.15 23.98
C TYR A 23 101.15 -19.25 23.25
N LEU A 24 101.82 -18.85 22.18
CA LEU A 24 102.73 -19.67 21.42
C LEU A 24 103.97 -18.83 21.12
N ILE A 25 105.16 -19.41 21.28
CA ILE A 25 106.45 -18.75 21.00
C ILE A 25 107.03 -19.36 19.74
N LEU A 26 107.35 -18.50 18.78
CA LEU A 26 108.02 -18.86 17.53
C LEU A 26 109.45 -18.34 17.51
N ILE A 27 110.35 -19.07 16.86
CA ILE A 27 111.64 -18.52 16.40
C ILE A 27 111.48 -17.85 15.02
N PRO A 28 112.47 -17.08 14.52
CA PRO A 28 112.31 -16.28 13.30
C PRO A 28 112.02 -17.08 12.02
N ASP A 29 112.31 -18.39 12.01
CA ASP A 29 111.93 -19.30 10.92
C ASP A 29 110.52 -19.91 11.09
N LEU A 30 109.74 -19.37 12.03
CA LEU A 30 108.33 -19.69 12.32
C LEU A 30 108.11 -21.10 12.89
N ARG A 31 109.13 -21.70 13.49
CA ARG A 31 108.98 -22.94 14.27
C ARG A 31 108.58 -22.66 15.72
N ILE A 32 107.71 -23.51 16.25
CA ILE A 32 107.18 -23.41 17.62
C ILE A 32 108.23 -23.90 18.61
N VAL A 33 108.56 -23.09 19.61
CA VAL A 33 109.56 -23.43 20.65
C VAL A 33 108.98 -23.47 22.06
N ALA A 34 107.85 -22.81 22.29
CA ALA A 34 107.11 -22.92 23.55
C ALA A 34 105.61 -22.69 23.32
N VAL A 35 104.78 -23.28 24.18
CA VAL A 35 103.32 -23.17 24.11
C VAL A 35 102.70 -23.25 25.51
N SER A 36 101.69 -22.41 25.81
CA SER A 36 100.96 -22.47 27.08
C SER A 36 99.97 -23.64 27.12
N GLU A 37 99.66 -24.15 28.31
CA GLU A 37 98.65 -25.21 28.51
C GLU A 37 97.28 -24.77 27.97
N SER A 38 96.91 -23.51 28.16
CA SER A 38 95.66 -22.97 27.64
C SER A 38 95.59 -23.03 26.10
N TYR A 39 96.70 -22.75 25.40
CA TYR A 39 96.75 -22.83 23.93
C TYR A 39 96.57 -24.27 23.43
N LEU A 40 97.22 -25.24 24.08
CA LEU A 40 97.07 -26.67 23.77
C LEU A 40 95.62 -27.12 23.96
N LYS A 41 95.00 -26.75 25.07
CA LYS A 41 93.61 -27.09 25.36
C LYS A 41 92.63 -26.46 24.37
N ALA A 42 92.85 -25.20 23.99
CA ALA A 42 91.95 -24.48 23.09
C ALA A 42 92.03 -24.98 21.64
N THR A 43 93.21 -25.45 21.21
CA THR A 43 93.45 -26.00 19.86
C THR A 43 93.37 -27.52 19.80
N ASN A 44 93.19 -28.17 20.96
CA ASN A 44 93.18 -29.62 21.13
C ASN A 44 94.41 -30.32 20.53
N THR A 45 95.60 -29.78 20.83
CA THR A 45 96.91 -30.31 20.40
C THR A 45 97.73 -30.79 21.59
N LYS A 46 98.71 -31.67 21.35
CA LYS A 46 99.67 -32.09 22.38
C LYS A 46 101.02 -31.42 22.18
N ARG A 47 101.67 -31.05 23.28
CA ARG A 47 102.96 -30.34 23.27
C ARG A 47 104.03 -31.05 22.43
N ASP A 48 104.20 -32.36 22.62
CA ASP A 48 105.23 -33.15 21.94
C ASP A 48 104.96 -33.30 20.42
N GLU A 49 103.74 -33.02 19.97
CA GLU A 49 103.35 -33.10 18.55
C GLU A 49 103.64 -31.79 17.79
N ILE A 50 103.78 -30.66 18.50
CA ILE A 50 103.85 -29.33 17.88
C ILE A 50 105.19 -28.60 18.09
N LEU A 51 105.92 -28.91 19.18
CA LEU A 51 107.22 -28.29 19.42
C LEU A 51 108.23 -28.69 18.33
N GLY A 52 109.00 -27.70 17.85
CA GLY A 52 110.01 -27.84 16.80
C GLY A 52 109.46 -27.85 15.37
N ARG A 53 108.13 -27.84 15.17
CA ARG A 53 107.48 -27.81 13.85
C ARG A 53 107.11 -26.38 13.43
N GLY A 54 106.96 -26.15 12.13
CA GLY A 54 106.45 -24.88 11.60
C GLY A 54 105.00 -24.64 12.00
N ILE A 55 104.63 -23.41 12.35
CA ILE A 55 103.27 -23.08 12.80
C ILE A 55 102.20 -23.46 11.78
N PHE A 56 102.46 -23.31 10.49
CA PHE A 56 101.52 -23.64 9.41
C PHE A 56 101.46 -25.14 9.06
N ASP A 57 102.48 -25.91 9.46
CA ASP A 57 102.43 -27.37 9.33
C ASP A 57 101.52 -27.97 10.41
N VAL A 58 101.52 -27.33 11.60
CA VAL A 58 100.69 -27.73 12.74
C VAL A 58 99.26 -27.21 12.59
N PHE A 59 99.10 -25.99 12.08
CA PHE A 59 97.82 -25.30 11.93
C PHE A 59 97.60 -24.84 10.48
N PRO A 60 97.28 -25.75 9.54
CA PRO A 60 96.95 -25.41 8.17
C PRO A 60 95.51 -24.91 8.02
N ASP A 61 95.22 -24.11 6.99
CA ASP A 61 93.85 -23.71 6.65
C ASP A 61 92.95 -24.93 6.37
N ASN A 62 91.66 -24.81 6.67
CA ASN A 62 90.67 -25.87 6.47
C ASN A 62 90.48 -26.16 4.97
N PRO A 63 90.89 -27.33 4.45
CA PRO A 63 90.81 -27.64 3.03
C PRO A 63 89.37 -27.82 2.50
N SER A 64 88.38 -27.88 3.39
CA SER A 64 86.95 -27.98 3.04
C SER A 64 86.28 -26.61 2.85
N ASP A 65 86.94 -25.50 3.22
CA ASP A 65 86.45 -24.14 3.01
C ASP A 65 87.29 -23.45 1.92
N PRO A 66 86.74 -23.22 0.70
CA PRO A 66 87.46 -22.58 -0.39
C PRO A 66 87.90 -21.13 -0.10
N ASN A 67 87.34 -20.52 0.95
CA ASN A 67 87.59 -19.12 1.32
C ASN A 67 88.43 -18.99 2.61
N ALA A 68 88.99 -20.08 3.14
CA ALA A 68 89.86 -20.00 4.32
C ALA A 68 91.14 -19.20 3.98
N ASP A 69 91.30 -18.04 4.61
CA ASP A 69 92.43 -17.12 4.42
C ASP A 69 93.23 -16.88 5.72
N GLY A 70 92.89 -17.62 6.79
CA GLY A 70 93.41 -17.41 8.15
C GLY A 70 94.92 -17.63 8.26
N ALA A 71 95.45 -18.70 7.66
CA ALA A 71 96.88 -18.98 7.66
C ALA A 71 97.67 -17.97 6.81
N GLY A 72 97.12 -17.55 5.67
CA GLY A 72 97.71 -16.51 4.81
C GLY A 72 97.81 -15.16 5.51
N ASN A 73 96.73 -14.74 6.18
CA ASN A 73 96.69 -13.50 6.96
C ASN A 73 97.67 -13.54 8.14
N LEU A 74 97.78 -14.68 8.83
CA LEU A 74 98.73 -14.86 9.92
C LEU A 74 100.18 -14.82 9.44
N TYR A 75 100.48 -15.46 8.30
CA TYR A 75 101.81 -15.42 7.70
C TYR A 75 102.25 -13.98 7.38
N ALA A 76 101.36 -13.19 6.76
CA ALA A 76 101.63 -11.78 6.48
C ALA A 76 101.90 -10.97 7.76
N SER A 77 101.12 -11.20 8.82
CA SER A 77 101.32 -10.54 10.12
C SER A 77 102.67 -10.91 10.75
N LEU A 78 103.05 -12.19 10.76
CA LEU A 78 104.33 -12.65 11.31
C LEU A 78 105.54 -12.09 10.55
N LEU A 79 105.48 -12.03 9.22
CA LEU A 79 106.53 -11.40 8.41
C LEU A 79 106.64 -9.90 8.68
N LEU A 80 105.51 -9.21 8.85
CA LEU A 80 105.50 -7.79 9.20
C LEU A 80 106.18 -7.55 10.56
N VAL A 81 105.91 -8.41 11.55
CA VAL A 81 106.54 -8.35 12.87
C VAL A 81 108.06 -8.56 12.79
N LEU A 82 108.51 -9.53 11.98
CA LEU A 82 109.94 -9.76 11.74
C LEU A 82 110.65 -8.57 11.08
N LYS A 83 109.97 -7.93 10.13
CA LYS A 83 110.51 -6.80 9.36
C LYS A 83 110.51 -5.49 10.16
N GLU A 84 109.36 -5.13 10.73
CA GLU A 84 109.14 -3.82 11.38
C GLU A 84 109.54 -3.85 12.86
N LYS A 85 109.77 -5.04 13.45
CA LYS A 85 110.17 -5.24 14.85
C LYS A 85 109.20 -4.61 15.87
N ALA A 86 107.94 -4.50 15.50
CA ALA A 86 106.86 -3.99 16.34
C ALA A 86 105.69 -4.99 16.41
N PRO A 87 104.88 -4.99 17.48
CA PRO A 87 103.69 -5.83 17.57
C PRO A 87 102.67 -5.55 16.45
N ASN A 88 101.98 -6.59 15.99
CA ASN A 88 100.89 -6.48 15.02
C ASN A 88 99.65 -7.24 15.48
N THR A 89 98.52 -6.53 15.59
CA THR A 89 97.21 -7.09 15.93
C THR A 89 96.43 -7.34 14.65
N MET A 90 95.85 -8.53 14.52
CA MET A 90 95.06 -8.93 13.37
C MET A 90 93.56 -8.69 13.60
N ALA A 91 92.82 -8.51 12.51
CA ALA A 91 91.36 -8.58 12.55
C ALA A 91 90.90 -10.00 12.96
N VAL A 92 89.67 -10.13 13.46
CA VAL A 92 89.10 -11.42 13.86
C VAL A 92 89.14 -12.40 12.69
N GLN A 93 89.84 -13.51 12.88
CA GLN A 93 89.98 -14.59 11.91
C GLN A 93 89.01 -15.71 12.26
N LYS A 94 88.34 -16.26 11.25
CA LYS A 94 87.65 -17.54 11.39
C LYS A 94 88.68 -18.65 11.22
N TYR A 95 88.82 -19.49 12.22
CA TYR A 95 89.69 -20.66 12.13
C TYR A 95 89.06 -21.81 12.91
N ASP A 96 88.70 -22.86 12.17
CA ASP A 96 87.97 -23.98 12.74
C ASP A 96 88.93 -24.94 13.45
N VAL A 97 88.61 -25.35 14.67
CA VAL A 97 89.44 -26.28 15.45
C VAL A 97 89.02 -27.72 15.18
N ARG A 98 89.99 -28.60 14.90
CA ARG A 98 89.73 -30.02 14.63
C ARG A 98 89.35 -30.77 15.91
N ARG A 99 88.23 -31.48 15.87
CA ARG A 99 87.81 -32.36 16.97
C ARG A 99 88.64 -33.65 16.99
N PRO A 100 88.97 -34.18 18.18
CA PRO A 100 89.67 -35.45 18.27
C PRO A 100 88.78 -36.57 17.69
N GLU A 101 89.40 -37.60 17.09
CA GLU A 101 88.65 -38.72 16.48
C GLU A 101 87.76 -39.46 17.52
N SER A 102 88.12 -39.41 18.80
CA SER A 102 87.32 -39.93 19.91
C SER A 102 86.01 -39.18 20.18
N GLU A 103 85.85 -37.95 19.67
CA GLU A 103 84.67 -37.08 19.85
C GLU A 103 83.87 -36.90 18.54
N GLY A 104 84.00 -37.86 17.61
CA GLY A 104 83.22 -37.91 16.37
C GLY A 104 83.91 -37.31 15.14
N GLY A 105 85.14 -36.80 15.27
CA GLY A 105 85.87 -36.13 14.19
C GLY A 105 85.16 -34.87 13.68
N GLY A 106 85.79 -34.16 12.73
CA GLY A 106 85.25 -32.92 12.14
C GLY A 106 85.87 -31.62 12.67
N PHE A 107 85.29 -30.48 12.28
CA PHE A 107 85.78 -29.14 12.59
C PHE A 107 84.74 -28.35 13.38
N GLU A 108 85.18 -27.58 14.37
CA GLU A 108 84.35 -26.66 15.15
C GLU A 108 84.65 -25.21 14.78
N GLU A 109 83.63 -24.49 14.32
CA GLU A 109 83.76 -23.09 13.92
C GLU A 109 84.06 -22.19 15.10
N LYS A 110 85.24 -21.57 15.06
CA LYS A 110 85.73 -20.64 16.07
C LYS A 110 86.28 -19.36 15.44
N TYR A 111 86.14 -18.26 16.17
CA TYR A 111 86.66 -16.96 15.77
C TYR A 111 87.73 -16.50 16.76
N TRP A 112 88.86 -16.05 16.23
CA TRP A 112 90.06 -15.74 16.99
C TRP A 112 90.53 -14.32 16.70
N SER A 113 91.08 -13.64 17.69
CA SER A 113 91.72 -12.33 17.54
C SER A 113 93.21 -12.44 17.86
N PRO A 114 94.07 -12.66 16.84
CA PRO A 114 95.52 -12.79 17.04
C PRO A 114 96.27 -11.48 17.25
N MET A 115 97.35 -11.55 18.02
CA MET A 115 98.36 -10.50 18.16
C MET A 115 99.76 -11.12 18.20
N ASN A 116 100.64 -10.65 17.33
CA ASN A 116 102.00 -11.14 17.20
C ASN A 116 102.99 -10.08 17.68
N SER A 117 103.86 -10.40 18.63
CA SER A 117 104.78 -9.45 19.26
C SER A 117 106.23 -9.95 19.20
N PRO A 118 107.20 -9.15 18.73
CA PRO A 118 108.60 -9.57 18.67
C PRO A 118 109.28 -9.46 20.04
N ILE A 119 110.20 -10.39 20.32
CA ILE A 119 111.17 -10.31 21.42
C ILE A 119 112.54 -10.13 20.79
N CYS A 120 113.20 -9.02 21.11
CA CYS A 120 114.51 -8.67 20.55
C CYS A 120 115.66 -8.92 21.53
N ASN A 121 116.85 -9.23 21.02
CA ASN A 121 118.08 -9.23 21.80
C ASN A 121 118.59 -7.79 22.05
N GLU A 122 119.70 -7.65 22.78
CA GLU A 122 120.36 -6.36 23.05
C GLU A 122 120.82 -5.61 21.78
N LYS A 123 120.95 -6.31 20.64
CA LYS A 123 121.28 -5.71 19.33
C LYS A 123 120.04 -5.30 18.53
N GLY A 124 118.83 -5.49 19.08
CA GLY A 124 117.58 -5.17 18.42
C GLY A 124 117.18 -6.15 17.31
N GLU A 125 117.70 -7.38 17.31
CA GLU A 125 117.29 -8.45 16.38
C GLU A 125 116.21 -9.31 17.02
N VAL A 126 115.18 -9.69 16.25
CA VAL A 126 114.10 -10.55 16.74
C VAL A 126 114.64 -11.95 16.97
N VAL A 127 114.59 -12.41 18.23
CA VAL A 127 114.99 -13.76 18.64
C VAL A 127 113.78 -14.67 18.78
N TYR A 128 112.63 -14.13 19.19
CA TYR A 128 111.37 -14.86 19.28
C TYR A 128 110.19 -13.98 18.88
N ILE A 129 109.06 -14.61 18.54
CA ILE A 129 107.78 -13.95 18.36
C ILE A 129 106.79 -14.59 19.33
N VAL A 130 106.13 -13.76 20.14
CA VAL A 130 104.99 -14.15 20.97
C VAL A 130 103.72 -14.03 20.13
N HIS A 131 103.12 -15.17 19.79
CA HIS A 131 101.80 -15.26 19.20
C HIS A 131 100.77 -15.42 20.32
N LYS A 132 99.91 -14.42 20.50
CA LYS A 132 98.79 -14.44 21.45
C LYS A 132 97.48 -14.50 20.67
N VAL A 133 96.54 -15.33 21.09
CA VAL A 133 95.17 -15.35 20.53
C VAL A 133 94.10 -15.22 21.61
N GLU A 134 92.99 -14.60 21.26
CA GLU A 134 91.77 -14.54 22.09
C GLU A 134 90.59 -15.12 21.32
N GLU A 135 89.80 -15.99 21.96
CA GLU A 135 88.59 -16.55 21.35
C GLU A 135 87.42 -15.57 21.49
N VAL A 136 86.82 -15.16 20.36
CA VAL A 136 85.72 -14.16 20.30
C VAL A 136 84.44 -14.72 19.66
N THR A 137 84.32 -16.04 19.59
CA THR A 137 83.20 -16.77 18.95
C THR A 137 81.82 -16.31 19.43
N GLU A 138 81.62 -16.17 20.75
CA GLU A 138 80.33 -15.79 21.34
C GLU A 138 79.90 -14.37 20.97
N PHE A 139 80.85 -13.43 20.94
CA PHE A 139 80.61 -12.03 20.58
C PHE A 139 80.12 -11.89 19.14
N VAL A 140 80.73 -12.63 18.20
CA VAL A 140 80.33 -12.64 16.78
C VAL A 140 78.91 -13.21 16.63
N ARG A 141 78.59 -14.30 17.33
CA ARG A 141 77.24 -14.91 17.32
C ARG A 141 76.17 -13.95 17.85
N LEU A 142 76.43 -13.25 18.96
CA LEU A 142 75.50 -12.27 19.53
C LEU A 142 75.22 -11.09 18.59
N LYS A 143 76.26 -10.58 17.91
CA LYS A 143 76.13 -9.46 16.97
C LYS A 143 75.27 -9.81 15.75
N ASN A 144 75.35 -11.05 15.26
CA ASN A 144 74.54 -11.50 14.13
C ASN A 144 73.06 -11.65 14.52
N LYS A 145 72.77 -12.17 15.71
CA LYS A 145 71.40 -12.32 16.24
C LYS A 145 70.66 -10.97 16.37
N GLY A 146 71.37 -9.91 16.76
CA GLY A 146 70.79 -8.56 16.85
C GLY A 146 70.37 -7.95 15.50
N LYS A 147 71.02 -8.32 14.40
CA LYS A 147 70.66 -7.82 13.06
C LYS A 147 69.37 -8.44 12.53
N GLU A 148 69.17 -9.74 12.74
CA GLU A 148 67.94 -10.43 12.32
C GLU A 148 66.72 -9.94 13.09
N GLN A 149 66.86 -9.71 14.40
CA GLN A 149 65.77 -9.23 15.24
C GLN A 149 65.27 -7.82 14.85
N ASN A 150 66.18 -6.94 14.42
CA ASN A 150 65.81 -5.62 13.92
C ASN A 150 65.01 -5.69 12.60
N LYS A 151 65.42 -6.58 11.68
CA LYS A 151 64.72 -6.77 10.41
C LYS A 151 63.29 -7.28 10.60
N LEU A 152 63.11 -8.27 11.48
CA LEU A 152 61.79 -8.79 11.83
C LEU A 152 60.87 -7.72 12.46
N THR A 153 61.46 -6.82 13.26
CA THR A 153 60.72 -5.72 13.90
C THR A 153 60.23 -4.67 12.91
N GLU A 154 61.02 -4.36 11.87
CA GLU A 154 60.59 -3.46 10.78
C GLU A 154 59.48 -4.06 9.92
N GLU A 155 59.56 -5.36 9.57
CA GLU A 155 58.51 -6.05 8.82
C GLU A 155 57.18 -6.07 9.59
N LEU A 156 57.22 -6.36 10.90
CA LEU A 156 56.03 -6.31 11.77
C LEU A 156 55.41 -4.90 11.85
N ARG A 157 56.22 -3.85 11.92
CA ARG A 157 55.72 -2.45 11.91
C ARG A 157 55.00 -2.11 10.61
N ASN A 158 55.57 -2.49 9.47
CA ASN A 158 54.96 -2.23 8.17
C ASN A 158 53.64 -2.98 7.99
N LEU A 159 53.58 -4.25 8.42
CA LEU A 159 52.35 -5.03 8.40
C LEU A 159 51.27 -4.42 9.29
N THR A 160 51.65 -3.98 10.50
CA THR A 160 50.72 -3.35 11.46
C THR A 160 50.15 -2.06 10.88
N ALA A 161 50.97 -1.19 10.28
CA ALA A 161 50.50 0.05 9.64
C ALA A 161 49.54 -0.22 8.45
N SER A 162 49.80 -1.27 7.66
CA SER A 162 48.90 -1.68 6.59
C SER A 162 47.57 -2.20 7.13
N MET A 163 47.59 -3.02 8.18
CA MET A 163 46.39 -3.53 8.83
C MET A 163 45.57 -2.42 9.48
N GLU A 164 46.21 -1.45 10.14
CA GLU A 164 45.51 -0.28 10.72
C GLU A 164 44.77 0.52 9.65
N THR A 165 45.37 0.69 8.47
CA THR A 165 44.74 1.39 7.35
C THR A 165 43.54 0.61 6.80
N GLU A 166 43.65 -0.71 6.63
CA GLU A 166 42.53 -1.55 6.16
C GLU A 166 41.38 -1.58 7.19
N ILE A 167 41.69 -1.72 8.48
CA ILE A 167 40.70 -1.69 9.56
C ILE A 167 39.96 -0.36 9.56
N TYR A 168 40.68 0.76 9.41
CA TYR A 168 40.06 2.09 9.35
C TYR A 168 39.12 2.23 8.15
N GLN A 169 39.53 1.77 6.96
CA GLN A 169 38.69 1.78 5.77
C GLN A 169 37.41 0.94 5.95
N ARG A 170 37.53 -0.30 6.45
CA ARG A 170 36.37 -1.16 6.71
C ARG A 170 35.44 -0.56 7.76
N ALA A 171 35.98 0.03 8.82
CA ALA A 171 35.18 0.67 9.86
C ALA A 171 34.35 1.82 9.28
N GLN A 172 34.94 2.63 8.39
CA GLN A 172 34.26 3.74 7.72
C GLN A 172 33.17 3.24 6.74
N GLU A 173 33.44 2.14 6.03
CA GLU A 173 32.48 1.51 5.11
C GLU A 173 31.26 0.94 5.86
N ILE A 174 31.49 0.23 6.97
CA ILE A 174 30.43 -0.28 7.86
C ILE A 174 29.60 0.88 8.41
N GLN A 175 30.24 1.99 8.82
CA GLN A 175 29.53 3.15 9.34
C GLN A 175 28.63 3.80 8.28
N ASN A 176 29.10 3.89 7.04
CA ASN A 176 28.31 4.41 5.92
C ASN A 176 27.12 3.50 5.58
N ASN A 177 27.34 2.18 5.56
CA ASN A 177 26.28 1.20 5.32
C ASN A 177 25.22 1.23 6.43
N ASN A 178 25.62 1.32 7.70
CA ASN A 178 24.71 1.46 8.83
C ASN A 178 23.85 2.73 8.73
N LYS A 179 24.44 3.88 8.34
CA LYS A 179 23.67 5.11 8.11
C LYS A 179 22.64 4.96 6.99
N LYS A 180 23.00 4.28 5.88
CA LYS A 180 22.09 4.03 4.76
C LYS A 180 20.94 3.10 5.17
N LEU A 181 21.23 2.05 5.93
CA LEU A 181 20.25 1.12 6.49
C LEU A 181 19.24 1.81 7.42
N LEU A 182 19.73 2.67 8.33
CA LEU A 182 18.85 3.42 9.23
C LEU A 182 17.86 4.30 8.45
N LYS A 183 18.35 5.02 7.43
CA LYS A 183 17.51 5.87 6.59
C LYS A 183 16.45 5.08 5.81
N LEU A 184 16.83 3.93 5.24
CA LEU A 184 15.89 3.08 4.50
C LEU A 184 14.82 2.49 5.43
N ASN A 185 15.18 2.15 6.66
CA ASN A 185 14.26 1.63 7.66
C ASN A 185 13.24 2.68 8.12
N GLU A 186 13.68 3.94 8.27
CA GLU A 186 12.79 5.08 8.54
C GLU A 186 11.80 5.31 7.40
N GLU A 187 12.27 5.28 6.14
CA GLU A 187 11.42 5.44 4.95
C GLU A 187 10.39 4.30 4.82
N LEU A 188 10.79 3.04 5.07
CA LEU A 188 9.88 1.88 5.08
C LEU A 188 8.81 2.02 6.17
N THR A 189 9.22 2.37 7.39
CA THR A 189 8.30 2.55 8.53
C THR A 189 7.26 3.65 8.23
N GLN A 190 7.68 4.73 7.57
CA GLN A 190 6.77 5.81 7.19
C GLN A 190 5.76 5.36 6.13
N ARG A 191 6.19 4.61 5.11
CA ARG A 191 5.28 4.05 4.10
C ARG A 191 4.30 3.03 4.67
N GLU A 192 4.74 2.19 5.60
CA GLU A 192 3.84 1.25 6.30
C GLU A 192 2.72 1.99 7.03
N LYS A 193 3.02 3.12 7.68
CA LYS A 193 2.00 3.96 8.31
C LYS A 193 1.03 4.57 7.30
N GLU A 194 1.52 5.09 6.18
CA GLU A 194 0.67 5.65 5.12
C GLU A 194 -0.28 4.60 4.55
N ILE A 195 0.22 3.39 4.29
CA ILE A 195 -0.59 2.27 3.82
C ILE A 195 -1.65 1.89 4.86
N GLN A 196 -1.29 1.79 6.15
CA GLN A 196 -2.25 1.50 7.22
C GLN A 196 -3.33 2.58 7.35
N GLU A 197 -2.98 3.86 7.20
CA GLU A 197 -3.95 4.95 7.21
C GLU A 197 -4.94 4.86 6.04
N VAL A 198 -4.46 4.52 4.84
CA VAL A 198 -5.31 4.31 3.67
C VAL A 198 -6.24 3.12 3.88
N TYR A 199 -5.73 1.99 4.37
CA TYR A 199 -6.56 0.82 4.70
C TYR A 199 -7.63 1.15 5.74
N LYS A 200 -7.26 1.90 6.78
CA LYS A 200 -8.20 2.34 7.80
C LYS A 200 -9.31 3.22 7.21
N ARG A 201 -8.96 4.18 6.36
CA ARG A 201 -9.95 5.03 5.65
C ARG A 201 -10.87 4.19 4.76
N LEU A 202 -10.33 3.21 4.06
CA LEU A 202 -11.11 2.33 3.19
C LEU A 202 -12.11 1.48 4.00
N PHE A 203 -11.66 0.90 5.12
CA PHE A 203 -12.51 0.15 6.03
C PHE A 203 -13.59 1.01 6.70
N ASP A 204 -13.22 2.21 7.17
CA ASP A 204 -14.16 3.16 7.76
C ASP A 204 -15.22 3.60 6.72
N MET A 205 -14.82 3.81 5.47
CA MET A 205 -15.73 4.13 4.37
C MET A 205 -16.72 3.00 4.08
N ASP A 206 -16.23 1.76 3.99
CA ASP A 206 -17.07 0.58 3.73
C ASP A 206 -18.11 0.34 4.85
N ARG A 207 -17.68 0.53 6.11
CA ARG A 207 -18.56 0.46 7.27
C ARG A 207 -19.64 1.56 7.23
N LEU A 208 -19.25 2.80 6.94
CA LEU A 208 -20.19 3.93 6.85
C LEU A 208 -21.19 3.73 5.71
N LYS A 209 -20.74 3.22 4.56
CA LYS A 209 -21.58 2.83 3.41
C LYS A 209 -22.64 1.82 3.82
N SER A 210 -22.21 0.71 4.44
CA SER A 210 -23.10 -0.36 4.87
C SER A 210 -24.17 0.14 5.87
N GLN A 211 -23.75 0.94 6.86
CA GLN A 211 -24.67 1.53 7.85
C GLN A 211 -25.66 2.50 7.22
N PHE A 212 -25.21 3.32 6.27
CA PHE A 212 -26.06 4.25 5.54
C PHE A 212 -27.20 3.52 4.82
N PHE A 213 -26.91 2.46 4.05
CA PHE A 213 -27.95 1.73 3.32
C PHE A 213 -28.91 0.96 4.20
N ALA A 214 -28.43 0.40 5.31
CA ALA A 214 -29.31 -0.22 6.29
C ALA A 214 -30.34 0.78 6.84
N ASN A 215 -29.89 2.00 7.15
CA ASN A 215 -30.76 3.06 7.65
C ASN A 215 -31.73 3.56 6.56
N VAL A 216 -31.24 3.84 5.34
CA VAL A 216 -32.09 4.23 4.18
C VAL A 216 -33.22 3.22 3.98
N SER A 217 -32.89 1.93 4.00
CA SER A 217 -33.88 0.87 3.73
C SER A 217 -34.94 0.80 4.82
N HIS A 218 -34.56 1.02 6.08
CA HIS A 218 -35.50 1.06 7.20
C HIS A 218 -36.43 2.27 7.12
N GLU A 219 -35.87 3.45 6.86
CA GLU A 219 -36.63 4.71 6.74
C GLU A 219 -37.56 4.73 5.52
N LEU A 220 -37.26 3.97 4.47
CA LEU A 220 -38.15 3.81 3.31
C LEU A 220 -39.23 2.73 3.51
N ARG A 221 -38.94 1.65 4.25
CA ARG A 221 -39.91 0.57 4.47
C ARG A 221 -41.10 1.01 5.34
N THR A 222 -40.83 1.80 6.37
CA THR A 222 -41.86 2.26 7.32
C THR A 222 -43.00 3.04 6.65
N PRO A 223 -42.75 4.12 5.89
CA PRO A 223 -43.82 4.83 5.18
C PRO A 223 -44.48 3.97 4.11
N LEU A 224 -43.74 3.05 3.49
CA LEU A 224 -44.28 2.17 2.46
C LEU A 224 -45.32 1.18 3.00
N THR A 225 -45.10 0.61 4.18
CA THR A 225 -46.11 -0.21 4.87
C THR A 225 -47.39 0.59 5.13
N LEU A 226 -47.24 1.88 5.46
CA LEU A 226 -48.34 2.82 5.67
C LEU A 226 -48.99 3.34 4.37
N ILE A 227 -48.44 2.98 3.21
CA ILE A 227 -49.08 3.18 1.89
C ILE A 227 -49.81 1.90 1.46
N ILE A 228 -49.14 0.74 1.56
CA ILE A 228 -49.66 -0.55 1.11
C ILE A 228 -50.90 -0.95 1.93
N GLY A 229 -50.84 -0.87 3.26
CA GLY A 229 -51.92 -1.30 4.15
C GLY A 229 -53.26 -0.57 3.88
N PRO A 230 -53.28 0.77 3.90
CA PRO A 230 -54.45 1.56 3.55
C PRO A 230 -54.96 1.30 2.12
N THR A 231 -54.07 1.25 1.13
CA THR A 231 -54.44 0.98 -0.27
C THR A 231 -55.13 -0.37 -0.42
N ARG A 232 -54.61 -1.43 0.21
CA ARG A 232 -55.23 -2.77 0.21
C ARG A 232 -56.57 -2.81 0.92
N THR A 233 -56.73 -2.00 1.97
CA THR A 233 -57.99 -1.88 2.69
C THR A 233 -59.05 -1.26 1.79
N LEU A 234 -58.70 -0.20 1.05
CA LEU A 234 -59.58 0.44 0.07
C LEU A 234 -59.97 -0.50 -1.08
N LEU A 235 -59.00 -1.26 -1.62
CA LEU A 235 -59.24 -2.21 -2.72
C LEU A 235 -60.16 -3.39 -2.37
N LYS A 236 -60.30 -3.70 -1.07
CA LYS A 236 -61.25 -4.72 -0.58
C LYS A 236 -62.68 -4.20 -0.43
N ASP A 237 -62.87 -2.88 -0.41
CA ASP A 237 -64.20 -2.30 -0.34
C ASP A 237 -64.92 -2.50 -1.68
N GLN A 238 -66.15 -3.00 -1.64
CA GLN A 238 -66.98 -3.19 -2.83
C GLN A 238 -67.67 -1.90 -3.30
N LYS A 239 -67.61 -0.83 -2.51
CA LYS A 239 -68.26 0.46 -2.80
C LYS A 239 -67.46 1.36 -3.73
N ILE A 240 -66.19 1.05 -4.01
CA ILE A 240 -65.34 1.85 -4.90
C ILE A 240 -65.74 1.64 -6.37
N SER A 241 -65.69 2.70 -7.16
CA SER A 241 -65.98 2.65 -8.60
C SER A 241 -64.88 1.90 -9.36
N SER A 242 -65.18 1.43 -10.58
CA SER A 242 -64.18 0.78 -11.45
C SER A 242 -62.99 1.70 -11.78
N ALA A 243 -63.23 3.00 -11.92
CA ALA A 243 -62.18 4.01 -12.12
C ALA A 243 -61.30 4.17 -10.87
N GLN A 244 -61.89 4.32 -9.68
CA GLN A 244 -61.16 4.40 -8.41
C GLN A 244 -60.32 3.15 -8.17
N ARG A 245 -60.88 1.97 -8.46
CA ARG A 245 -60.19 0.70 -8.35
C ARG A 245 -58.95 0.63 -9.23
N THR A 246 -59.06 1.08 -10.48
CA THR A 246 -57.92 1.11 -11.42
C THR A 246 -56.77 2.00 -10.91
N PHE A 247 -57.09 3.17 -10.34
CA PHE A 247 -56.09 4.07 -9.76
C PHE A 247 -55.46 3.49 -8.49
N LEU A 248 -56.27 2.91 -7.60
CA LEU A 248 -55.78 2.25 -6.38
C LEU A 248 -54.92 1.02 -6.68
N GLU A 249 -55.26 0.22 -7.69
CA GLU A 249 -54.44 -0.91 -8.18
C GLU A 249 -53.09 -0.39 -8.71
N THR A 250 -53.07 0.77 -9.36
CA THR A 250 -51.82 1.39 -9.83
C THR A 250 -50.97 1.93 -8.67
N ILE A 251 -51.59 2.51 -7.64
CA ILE A 251 -50.90 2.94 -6.41
C ILE A 251 -50.31 1.72 -5.69
N GLU A 252 -51.07 0.64 -5.52
CA GLU A 252 -50.60 -0.61 -4.91
C GLU A 252 -49.40 -1.17 -5.68
N ARG A 253 -49.49 -1.19 -7.00
CA ARG A 253 -48.44 -1.66 -7.91
C ARG A 253 -47.13 -0.89 -7.75
N ASN A 254 -47.20 0.43 -7.80
CA ASN A 254 -46.03 1.29 -7.63
C ASN A 254 -45.42 1.14 -6.22
N SER A 255 -46.26 0.92 -5.21
CA SER A 255 -45.81 0.68 -3.83
C SER A 255 -45.03 -0.63 -3.70
N TYR A 256 -45.49 -1.72 -4.33
CA TYR A 256 -44.77 -2.99 -4.35
C TYR A 256 -43.48 -2.94 -5.17
N THR A 257 -43.47 -2.18 -6.28
CA THR A 257 -42.26 -1.93 -7.06
C THR A 257 -41.19 -1.25 -6.20
N LEU A 258 -41.59 -0.25 -5.42
CA LEU A 258 -40.68 0.42 -4.50
C LEU A 258 -40.21 -0.51 -3.38
N LEU A 259 -41.09 -1.37 -2.84
CA LEU A 259 -40.73 -2.33 -1.78
C LEU A 259 -39.64 -3.30 -2.26
N LYS A 260 -39.78 -3.77 -3.51
CA LYS A 260 -38.78 -4.59 -4.18
C LYS A 260 -37.44 -3.85 -4.26
N HIS A 261 -37.42 -2.61 -4.75
CA HIS A 261 -36.17 -1.84 -4.87
C HIS A 261 -35.50 -1.60 -3.51
N VAL A 262 -36.28 -1.28 -2.47
CA VAL A 262 -35.77 -1.11 -1.11
C VAL A 262 -35.18 -2.41 -0.56
N ASN A 263 -35.82 -3.55 -0.80
CA ASN A 263 -35.30 -4.85 -0.35
C ASN A 263 -34.04 -5.25 -1.12
N ASP A 264 -34.02 -5.09 -2.45
CA ASP A 264 -32.85 -5.35 -3.30
C ASP A 264 -31.63 -4.53 -2.82
N LEU A 265 -31.84 -3.27 -2.44
CA LEU A 265 -30.81 -2.40 -1.85
C LEU A 265 -30.24 -2.97 -0.55
N LEU A 266 -31.12 -3.46 0.33
CA LEU A 266 -30.78 -3.97 1.64
C LEU A 266 -30.02 -5.30 1.54
N ASP A 267 -30.44 -6.18 0.64
CA ASP A 267 -29.76 -7.44 0.39
C ASP A 267 -28.35 -7.22 -0.16
N LEU A 268 -28.20 -6.29 -1.10
CA LEU A 268 -26.89 -5.91 -1.63
C LEU A 268 -25.98 -5.35 -0.53
N SER A 269 -26.49 -4.47 0.34
CA SER A 269 -25.73 -3.95 1.49
C SER A 269 -25.29 -5.07 2.45
N LYS A 270 -26.15 -6.06 2.71
CA LYS A 270 -25.80 -7.22 3.57
C LYS A 270 -24.77 -8.14 2.92
N LEU A 271 -24.85 -8.32 1.61
CA LEU A 271 -23.89 -9.12 0.83
C LEU A 271 -22.51 -8.47 0.84
N GLU A 272 -22.41 -7.17 0.55
CA GLU A 272 -21.13 -6.43 0.56
C GLU A 272 -20.47 -6.46 1.94
N ALA A 273 -21.27 -6.34 3.01
CA ALA A 273 -20.77 -6.41 4.37
C ALA A 273 -20.36 -7.82 4.84
N GLY A 274 -20.55 -8.86 4.00
CA GLY A 274 -20.32 -10.27 4.36
C GLY A 274 -21.22 -10.78 5.49
N LYS A 275 -22.33 -10.08 5.77
CA LYS A 275 -23.24 -10.38 6.89
C LYS A 275 -24.41 -11.28 6.49
N MET A 276 -24.54 -11.61 5.21
CA MET A 276 -25.62 -12.46 4.72
C MET A 276 -25.30 -13.93 4.97
N THR A 277 -26.14 -14.59 5.76
CA THR A 277 -26.03 -16.02 6.04
C THR A 277 -27.12 -16.82 5.32
N LEU A 278 -26.79 -18.06 4.96
CA LEU A 278 -27.74 -19.02 4.41
C LEU A 278 -28.45 -19.77 5.53
N ARG A 279 -29.75 -19.99 5.35
CA ARG A 279 -30.58 -20.83 6.21
C ARG A 279 -31.07 -22.02 5.38
N TYR A 280 -30.33 -23.12 5.45
CA TYR A 280 -30.63 -24.30 4.68
C TYR A 280 -31.87 -25.03 5.22
N SER A 281 -32.69 -25.54 4.30
CA SER A 281 -33.85 -26.36 4.60
C SER A 281 -33.98 -27.48 3.57
N ASN A 282 -34.44 -28.65 4.00
CA ASN A 282 -34.74 -29.78 3.10
C ASN A 282 -36.07 -29.50 2.38
N VAL A 283 -36.03 -29.38 1.05
CA VAL A 283 -37.22 -29.10 0.23
C VAL A 283 -37.21 -29.90 -1.07
N ASN A 284 -38.37 -30.00 -1.71
CA ASN A 284 -38.48 -30.44 -3.09
C ASN A 284 -38.39 -29.24 -4.04
N LEU A 285 -37.27 -29.11 -4.76
CA LEU A 285 -37.06 -27.97 -5.67
C LEU A 285 -38.05 -27.94 -6.83
N SER A 286 -38.54 -29.09 -7.28
CA SER A 286 -39.56 -29.14 -8.33
C SER A 286 -40.86 -28.45 -7.91
N ASP A 287 -41.24 -28.55 -6.63
CA ASP A 287 -42.46 -27.91 -6.12
C ASP A 287 -42.27 -26.40 -6.04
N VAL A 288 -41.13 -25.95 -5.51
CA VAL A 288 -40.78 -24.52 -5.43
C VAL A 288 -40.80 -23.86 -6.83
N ILE A 289 -40.19 -24.48 -7.83
CA ILE A 289 -40.19 -23.95 -9.20
C ILE A 289 -41.60 -23.94 -9.79
N ARG A 290 -42.42 -24.97 -9.52
CA ARG A 290 -43.79 -25.06 -10.02
C ARG A 290 -44.68 -23.97 -9.41
N ASP A 291 -44.55 -23.72 -8.11
CA ASP A 291 -45.29 -22.68 -7.40
C ASP A 291 -44.93 -21.30 -7.95
N ILE A 292 -43.64 -21.02 -8.18
CA ILE A 292 -43.20 -19.77 -8.82
C ILE A 292 -43.73 -19.67 -10.25
N ALA A 293 -43.62 -20.73 -11.06
CA ALA A 293 -44.06 -20.72 -12.44
C ALA A 293 -45.58 -20.49 -12.57
N ALA A 294 -46.39 -20.98 -11.63
CA ALA A 294 -47.85 -20.82 -11.66
C ALA A 294 -48.29 -19.35 -11.70
N HIS A 295 -47.51 -18.46 -11.10
CA HIS A 295 -47.72 -17.01 -11.12
C HIS A 295 -47.69 -16.43 -12.55
N PHE A 296 -46.98 -17.06 -13.48
CA PHE A 296 -46.83 -16.56 -14.85
C PHE A 296 -47.84 -17.15 -15.84
N ASN A 297 -48.65 -18.13 -15.42
CA ASN A 297 -49.61 -18.81 -16.31
C ASN A 297 -50.60 -17.84 -16.95
N SER A 298 -51.15 -16.90 -16.17
CA SER A 298 -52.08 -15.89 -16.69
C SER A 298 -51.46 -15.01 -17.77
N VAL A 299 -50.19 -14.62 -17.59
CA VAL A 299 -49.46 -13.79 -18.56
C VAL A 299 -49.06 -14.61 -19.78
N ALA A 300 -48.73 -15.88 -19.59
CA ALA A 300 -48.44 -16.81 -20.68
C ALA A 300 -49.67 -17.00 -21.58
N GLU A 301 -50.84 -17.20 -20.99
CA GLU A 301 -52.11 -17.29 -21.74
C GLU A 301 -52.46 -15.98 -22.45
N GLU A 302 -52.38 -14.82 -21.76
CA GLU A 302 -52.70 -13.51 -22.37
C GLU A 302 -51.80 -13.20 -23.57
N ARG A 303 -50.50 -13.49 -23.46
CA ARG A 303 -49.49 -13.21 -24.51
C ARG A 303 -49.27 -14.40 -25.46
N ASN A 304 -50.06 -15.46 -25.31
CA ASN A 304 -49.96 -16.71 -26.07
C ASN A 304 -48.54 -17.33 -26.06
N ILE A 305 -47.79 -17.16 -24.97
CA ILE A 305 -46.43 -17.68 -24.81
C ILE A 305 -46.50 -19.18 -24.50
N ASP A 306 -45.76 -19.99 -25.25
CA ASP A 306 -45.53 -21.41 -24.94
C ASP A 306 -44.58 -21.53 -23.75
N PHE A 307 -45.15 -21.62 -22.55
CA PHE A 307 -44.40 -21.76 -21.30
C PHE A 307 -44.39 -23.22 -20.83
N THR A 308 -43.26 -23.89 -21.03
CA THR A 308 -43.11 -25.33 -20.76
C THR A 308 -42.16 -25.59 -19.59
N LEU A 309 -42.61 -26.42 -18.64
CA LEU A 309 -41.81 -26.88 -17.49
C LEU A 309 -41.39 -28.34 -17.67
N ILE A 310 -40.07 -28.60 -17.63
CA ILE A 310 -39.48 -29.94 -17.68
C ILE A 310 -38.80 -30.21 -16.34
N LEU A 311 -39.60 -30.68 -15.38
CA LEU A 311 -39.15 -30.92 -14.00
C LEU A 311 -39.32 -32.40 -13.64
N PRO A 312 -38.36 -33.01 -12.92
CA PRO A 312 -38.54 -34.33 -12.33
C PRO A 312 -39.65 -34.28 -11.27
N LYS A 313 -40.32 -35.41 -11.02
CA LYS A 313 -41.44 -35.48 -10.08
C LYS A 313 -41.05 -35.02 -8.67
N ASP A 314 -39.93 -35.53 -8.17
CA ASP A 314 -39.37 -35.17 -6.86
C ASP A 314 -37.88 -34.85 -7.02
N PHE A 315 -37.44 -33.71 -6.50
CA PHE A 315 -36.05 -33.25 -6.50
C PHE A 315 -35.67 -32.74 -5.10
N PRO A 316 -35.29 -33.63 -4.17
CA PRO A 316 -34.91 -33.24 -2.82
C PRO A 316 -33.58 -32.47 -2.85
N ILE A 317 -33.55 -31.32 -2.19
CA ILE A 317 -32.37 -30.44 -2.11
C ILE A 317 -32.30 -29.74 -0.75
N GLN A 318 -31.08 -29.41 -0.30
CA GLN A 318 -30.82 -28.56 0.84
C GLN A 318 -30.46 -27.15 0.38
N VAL A 319 -31.37 -26.20 0.55
CA VAL A 319 -31.17 -24.80 0.14
C VAL A 319 -31.87 -23.81 1.06
N ASP A 320 -31.51 -22.53 0.93
CA ASP A 320 -32.28 -21.42 1.48
C ASP A 320 -33.42 -21.06 0.52
N VAL A 321 -34.62 -21.52 0.85
CA VAL A 321 -35.82 -21.44 -0.01
C VAL A 321 -36.11 -20.02 -0.48
N PRO A 322 -36.20 -18.99 0.40
CA PRO A 322 -36.44 -17.61 -0.05
C PRO A 322 -35.43 -17.07 -1.06
N LYS A 323 -34.16 -17.46 -0.94
CA LYS A 323 -33.11 -17.03 -1.89
C LYS A 323 -33.21 -17.75 -3.21
N VAL A 324 -33.46 -19.06 -3.19
CA VAL A 324 -33.68 -19.85 -4.42
C VAL A 324 -34.94 -19.39 -5.14
N GLU A 325 -36.01 -19.10 -4.41
CA GLU A 325 -37.22 -18.52 -4.99
C GLU A 325 -36.91 -17.22 -5.73
N ARG A 326 -36.11 -16.32 -5.15
CA ARG A 326 -35.71 -15.08 -5.83
C ARG A 326 -34.81 -15.30 -7.04
N ILE A 327 -33.91 -16.28 -6.99
CA ILE A 327 -33.10 -16.65 -8.17
C ILE A 327 -34.04 -17.06 -9.31
N VAL A 328 -34.94 -18.01 -9.06
CA VAL A 328 -35.86 -18.55 -10.08
C VAL A 328 -36.83 -17.47 -10.57
N LEU A 329 -37.39 -16.69 -9.66
CA LEU A 329 -38.33 -15.61 -9.97
C LEU A 329 -37.67 -14.54 -10.86
N ASN A 330 -36.43 -14.13 -10.58
CA ASN A 330 -35.70 -13.16 -11.41
C ASN A 330 -35.41 -13.70 -12.81
N LEU A 331 -35.05 -14.98 -12.92
CA LEU A 331 -34.78 -15.61 -14.22
C LEU A 331 -36.04 -15.75 -15.08
N ILE A 332 -37.13 -16.27 -14.50
CA ILE A 332 -38.41 -16.44 -15.22
C ILE A 332 -38.99 -15.06 -15.57
N SER A 333 -38.98 -14.10 -14.65
CA SER A 333 -39.46 -12.74 -14.93
C SER A 333 -38.69 -12.09 -16.07
N ASN A 334 -37.35 -12.21 -16.10
CA ASN A 334 -36.55 -11.73 -17.24
C ASN A 334 -36.91 -12.44 -18.55
N ALA A 335 -37.12 -13.76 -18.55
CA ALA A 335 -37.55 -14.48 -19.75
C ALA A 335 -38.88 -13.91 -20.29
N PHE A 336 -39.89 -13.74 -19.42
CA PHE A 336 -41.16 -13.11 -19.79
C PHE A 336 -41.00 -11.65 -20.24
N LYS A 337 -40.04 -10.93 -19.65
CA LYS A 337 -39.72 -9.54 -20.00
C LYS A 337 -39.29 -9.38 -21.45
N PHE A 338 -38.46 -10.29 -21.95
CA PHE A 338 -37.78 -10.14 -23.24
C PHE A 338 -38.35 -11.02 -24.36
N VAL A 339 -39.12 -12.06 -24.02
CA VAL A 339 -39.75 -12.92 -25.02
C VAL A 339 -40.78 -12.12 -25.85
N PRO A 340 -40.85 -12.31 -27.17
CA PRO A 340 -41.94 -11.75 -27.98
C PRO A 340 -43.29 -12.41 -27.65
N ASP A 341 -44.38 -11.74 -28.02
CA ASP A 341 -45.71 -12.35 -27.96
C ASP A 341 -45.77 -13.57 -28.88
N SER A 342 -46.51 -14.61 -28.49
CA SER A 342 -46.43 -15.94 -29.11
C SER A 342 -45.05 -16.61 -29.09
N GLY A 343 -44.14 -16.14 -28.22
CA GLY A 343 -42.82 -16.71 -28.03
C GLY A 343 -42.83 -17.98 -27.18
N LYS A 344 -41.63 -18.44 -26.80
CA LYS A 344 -41.42 -19.71 -26.09
C LYS A 344 -40.47 -19.53 -24.92
N ILE A 345 -40.83 -20.10 -23.78
CA ILE A 345 -40.01 -20.14 -22.57
C ILE A 345 -40.00 -21.57 -22.03
N HIS A 346 -38.81 -22.16 -21.88
CA HIS A 346 -38.64 -23.49 -21.31
C HIS A 346 -37.85 -23.40 -20.00
N CYS A 347 -38.42 -23.87 -18.90
CA CYS A 347 -37.70 -24.05 -17.63
C CYS A 347 -37.44 -25.54 -17.38
N THR A 348 -36.18 -25.90 -17.13
CA THR A 348 -35.77 -27.30 -16.94
C THR A 348 -34.93 -27.45 -15.67
N LEU A 349 -35.22 -28.48 -14.88
CA LEU A 349 -34.41 -28.87 -13.71
C LEU A 349 -33.81 -30.25 -13.95
N LYS A 350 -32.49 -30.38 -13.77
CA LYS A 350 -31.76 -31.65 -13.89
C LYS A 350 -30.67 -31.74 -12.82
N SER A 351 -30.15 -32.95 -12.58
CA SER A 351 -28.94 -33.15 -11.76
C SER A 351 -27.85 -33.82 -12.59
N GLU A 352 -26.60 -33.46 -12.30
CA GLU A 352 -25.42 -34.22 -12.72
C GLU A 352 -24.54 -34.44 -11.49
N GLY A 353 -24.53 -35.68 -10.98
CA GLY A 353 -23.85 -36.00 -9.72
C GLY A 353 -24.46 -35.22 -8.52
N PRO A 354 -23.64 -34.57 -7.68
CA PRO A 354 -24.10 -33.83 -6.50
C PRO A 354 -24.56 -32.39 -6.81
N ILE A 355 -24.70 -32.02 -8.09
CA ILE A 355 -25.02 -30.65 -8.52
C ILE A 355 -26.38 -30.64 -9.20
N ALA A 356 -27.23 -29.69 -8.79
CA ALA A 356 -28.50 -29.37 -9.41
C ALA A 356 -28.30 -28.26 -10.45
N PHE A 357 -28.95 -28.40 -11.60
CA PHE A 357 -28.93 -27.44 -12.70
C PHE A 357 -30.33 -26.93 -13.01
N ILE A 358 -30.53 -25.62 -12.91
CA ILE A 358 -31.76 -24.93 -13.32
C ILE A 358 -31.45 -24.20 -14.63
N TYR A 359 -32.22 -24.49 -15.67
CA TYR A 359 -32.12 -23.88 -16.98
C TYR A 359 -33.39 -23.08 -17.26
N VAL A 360 -33.26 -21.82 -17.67
CA VAL A 360 -34.35 -20.99 -18.18
C VAL A 360 -33.97 -20.53 -19.58
N ALA A 361 -34.66 -21.05 -20.58
CA ALA A 361 -34.41 -20.81 -21.99
C ALA A 361 -35.55 -20.01 -22.61
N ASP A 362 -35.26 -18.97 -23.38
CA ASP A 362 -36.23 -18.18 -24.12
C ASP A 362 -35.87 -18.05 -25.61
N ASN A 363 -36.82 -17.55 -26.41
CA ASN A 363 -36.62 -17.14 -27.81
C ASN A 363 -36.66 -15.60 -28.01
N GLY A 364 -36.26 -14.84 -26.99
CA GLY A 364 -36.09 -13.40 -27.05
C GLY A 364 -34.85 -12.97 -27.86
N PRO A 365 -34.38 -11.71 -27.72
CA PRO A 365 -33.26 -11.17 -28.50
C PRO A 365 -31.89 -11.80 -28.15
N GLY A 366 -31.82 -12.61 -27.09
CA GLY A 366 -30.58 -13.19 -26.58
C GLY A 366 -29.70 -12.17 -25.85
N VAL A 367 -28.55 -12.64 -25.34
CA VAL A 367 -27.55 -11.78 -24.69
C VAL A 367 -26.24 -11.83 -25.48
N PRO A 368 -25.80 -10.69 -26.05
CA PRO A 368 -24.52 -10.60 -26.73
C PRO A 368 -23.37 -11.07 -25.85
N ILE A 369 -22.42 -11.82 -26.41
CA ILE A 369 -21.32 -12.48 -25.66
C ILE A 369 -20.56 -11.50 -24.74
N HIS A 370 -20.27 -10.29 -25.22
CA HIS A 370 -19.55 -9.27 -24.47
C HIS A 370 -20.33 -8.70 -23.28
N LEU A 371 -21.66 -8.82 -23.27
CA LEU A 371 -22.50 -8.40 -22.16
C LEU A 371 -22.76 -9.52 -21.16
N ARG A 372 -22.41 -10.78 -21.46
CA ARG A 372 -22.81 -11.95 -20.63
C ARG A 372 -22.29 -11.90 -19.19
N ASP A 373 -21.07 -11.42 -18.98
CA ASP A 373 -20.53 -11.21 -17.64
C ASP A 373 -21.07 -9.91 -17.02
N GLN A 374 -21.26 -8.88 -17.84
CA GLN A 374 -21.67 -7.54 -17.44
C GLN A 374 -23.15 -7.46 -17.01
N ILE A 375 -24.04 -8.31 -17.55
CA ILE A 375 -25.46 -8.34 -17.13
C ILE A 375 -25.64 -8.78 -15.68
N PHE A 376 -24.61 -9.38 -15.07
CA PHE A 376 -24.59 -9.73 -13.65
C PHE A 376 -23.83 -8.70 -12.79
N GLU A 377 -23.28 -7.66 -13.40
CA GLU A 377 -22.71 -6.52 -12.66
C GLU A 377 -23.84 -5.64 -12.11
N LYS A 378 -23.56 -4.98 -10.99
CA LYS A 378 -24.54 -4.16 -10.27
C LYS A 378 -24.85 -2.88 -11.06
N PHE A 379 -26.10 -2.43 -11.05
CA PHE A 379 -26.57 -1.16 -11.65
C PHE A 379 -26.33 -1.03 -13.16
N ARG A 380 -25.96 -2.12 -13.84
CA ARG A 380 -25.80 -2.13 -15.29
C ARG A 380 -27.17 -2.31 -15.94
N GLN A 381 -27.68 -1.21 -16.45
CA GLN A 381 -28.65 -1.19 -17.53
C GLN A 381 -27.84 -1.02 -18.83
N GLY A 382 -28.18 -1.73 -19.90
CA GLY A 382 -27.39 -1.68 -21.14
C GLY A 382 -27.36 -0.27 -21.72
N GLU A 383 -26.24 0.45 -21.59
CA GLU A 383 -26.05 1.78 -22.18
C GLU A 383 -25.11 1.71 -23.38
N GLU A 384 -25.64 2.00 -24.57
CA GLU A 384 -25.28 3.15 -25.43
C GLU A 384 -26.04 3.04 -26.77
N GLY A 385 -27.07 3.89 -26.93
CA GLY A 385 -27.85 4.04 -28.16
C GLY A 385 -29.36 3.96 -27.92
N ASP A 386 -30.06 5.11 -28.04
CA ASP A 386 -31.54 5.38 -28.12
C ASP A 386 -32.57 4.45 -27.44
N SER A 387 -32.14 3.61 -26.50
CA SER A 387 -32.92 2.54 -25.87
C SER A 387 -33.44 2.96 -24.48
N ARG A 388 -33.98 4.19 -24.35
CA ARG A 388 -34.48 4.75 -23.07
C ARG A 388 -35.76 4.09 -22.51
N SER A 389 -35.99 2.80 -22.73
CA SER A 389 -37.28 2.19 -22.37
C SER A 389 -37.24 0.73 -21.88
N PHE A 390 -36.13 0.31 -21.25
CA PHE A 390 -36.12 -0.94 -20.49
C PHE A 390 -36.04 -0.63 -18.99
N GLY A 391 -37.18 -0.36 -18.36
CA GLY A 391 -37.29 -0.11 -16.92
C GLY A 391 -36.88 -1.31 -16.07
N GLY A 392 -36.06 -1.08 -15.05
CA GLY A 392 -35.67 -2.06 -14.02
C GLY A 392 -34.30 -1.74 -13.42
N THR A 393 -34.12 -1.91 -12.12
CA THR A 393 -32.94 -1.46 -11.33
C THR A 393 -31.57 -1.99 -11.73
N GLY A 394 -31.48 -2.93 -12.68
CA GLY A 394 -30.22 -3.63 -13.01
C GLY A 394 -29.65 -4.48 -11.86
N LEU A 395 -30.44 -4.71 -10.79
CA LEU A 395 -29.99 -5.41 -9.59
C LEU A 395 -30.43 -6.87 -9.53
N GLY A 396 -31.50 -7.25 -10.23
CA GLY A 396 -32.09 -8.59 -10.11
C GLY A 396 -31.13 -9.74 -10.46
N LEU A 397 -30.40 -9.62 -11.57
CA LEU A 397 -29.42 -10.65 -11.99
C LEU A 397 -28.15 -10.62 -11.13
N ALA A 398 -27.68 -9.45 -10.70
CA ALA A 398 -26.57 -9.33 -9.77
C ALA A 398 -26.88 -10.02 -8.43
N ILE A 399 -28.07 -9.78 -7.86
CA ILE A 399 -28.52 -10.44 -6.63
C ILE A 399 -28.67 -11.95 -6.83
N ALA A 400 -29.22 -12.39 -7.98
CA ALA A 400 -29.31 -13.81 -8.29
C ALA A 400 -27.93 -14.47 -8.33
N LYS A 401 -26.93 -13.82 -8.95
CA LYS A 401 -25.53 -14.29 -8.95
C LYS A 401 -24.96 -14.39 -7.55
N GLU A 402 -25.16 -13.38 -6.70
CA GLU A 402 -24.68 -13.41 -5.32
C GLU A 402 -25.36 -14.51 -4.48
N PHE A 403 -26.67 -14.73 -4.64
CA PHE A 403 -27.35 -15.83 -3.94
C PHE A 403 -26.89 -17.20 -4.42
N VAL A 404 -26.61 -17.36 -5.72
CA VAL A 404 -26.02 -18.60 -6.25
C VAL A 404 -24.61 -18.80 -5.71
N ASN A 405 -23.78 -17.75 -5.67
CA ASN A 405 -22.43 -17.80 -5.10
C ASN A 405 -22.45 -18.17 -3.61
N LEU A 406 -23.38 -17.60 -2.82
CA LEU A 406 -23.56 -17.96 -1.41
C LEU A 406 -23.87 -19.45 -1.24
N HIS A 407 -24.61 -20.04 -2.17
CA HIS A 407 -24.90 -21.49 -2.19
C HIS A 407 -23.72 -22.31 -2.75
N PHE A 408 -22.53 -21.73 -2.93
CA PHE A 408 -21.37 -22.39 -3.55
C PHE A 408 -21.65 -22.87 -4.99
N GLY A 409 -22.54 -22.17 -5.68
CA GLY A 409 -22.94 -22.44 -7.05
C GLY A 409 -22.27 -21.53 -8.07
N SER A 410 -22.73 -21.60 -9.32
CA SER A 410 -22.43 -20.59 -10.34
C SER A 410 -23.65 -20.32 -11.23
N ILE A 411 -23.68 -19.13 -11.83
CA ILE A 411 -24.71 -18.73 -12.79
C ILE A 411 -24.04 -18.21 -14.05
N GLY A 412 -24.63 -18.50 -15.21
CA GLY A 412 -24.17 -17.99 -16.49
C GLY A 412 -25.31 -17.86 -17.50
N VAL A 413 -25.03 -17.19 -18.61
CA VAL A 413 -25.95 -17.05 -19.74
C VAL A 413 -25.28 -17.55 -21.03
N PHE A 414 -26.06 -18.23 -21.86
CA PHE A 414 -25.63 -18.86 -23.11
C PHE A 414 -26.67 -18.64 -24.20
N ASP A 415 -26.38 -19.07 -25.43
CA ASP A 415 -27.37 -19.06 -26.49
C ASP A 415 -28.38 -20.21 -26.26
N SER A 416 -29.66 -19.87 -26.38
CA SER A 416 -30.75 -20.83 -26.24
C SER A 416 -30.94 -21.64 -27.52
N PHE A 417 -31.31 -22.91 -27.36
CA PHE A 417 -31.77 -23.74 -28.48
C PHE A 417 -33.07 -23.22 -29.12
N LEU A 418 -33.79 -22.32 -28.43
CA LEU A 418 -34.97 -21.62 -28.93
C LEU A 418 -34.62 -20.35 -29.73
N GLY A 419 -33.34 -19.96 -29.80
CA GLY A 419 -32.87 -18.79 -30.54
C GLY A 419 -32.69 -17.50 -29.72
N GLY A 420 -32.99 -17.52 -28.41
CA GLY A 420 -32.78 -16.39 -27.49
C GLY A 420 -31.72 -16.67 -26.42
N ALA A 421 -32.00 -16.35 -25.15
CA ALA A 421 -31.04 -16.55 -24.05
C ALA A 421 -31.31 -17.84 -23.25
N LEU A 422 -30.25 -18.49 -22.78
CA LEU A 422 -30.28 -19.62 -21.85
C LEU A 422 -29.55 -19.24 -20.57
N PHE A 423 -30.29 -18.99 -19.50
CA PHE A 423 -29.73 -18.85 -18.17
C PHE A 423 -29.52 -20.23 -17.55
N LYS A 424 -28.31 -20.49 -17.07
CA LYS A 424 -27.91 -21.74 -16.41
C LYS A 424 -27.45 -21.41 -15.00
N VAL A 425 -28.16 -21.94 -14.00
CA VAL A 425 -27.76 -21.92 -12.59
C VAL A 425 -27.33 -23.32 -12.19
N GLN A 426 -26.21 -23.43 -11.47
CA GLN A 426 -25.77 -24.66 -10.84
C GLN A 426 -25.62 -24.43 -9.33
N ILE A 427 -26.17 -25.32 -8.51
CA ILE A 427 -26.05 -25.28 -7.04
C ILE A 427 -25.84 -26.70 -6.49
N PRO A 428 -25.04 -26.89 -5.43
CA PRO A 428 -24.91 -28.19 -4.77
C PRO A 428 -26.24 -28.68 -4.21
N ILE A 429 -26.47 -30.00 -4.28
CA ILE A 429 -27.71 -30.60 -3.76
C ILE A 429 -27.73 -30.63 -2.23
N TYR A 430 -26.56 -30.78 -1.62
CA TYR A 430 -26.38 -30.88 -0.18
C TYR A 430 -25.68 -29.63 0.38
N ALA A 431 -26.10 -29.20 1.56
CA ALA A 431 -25.46 -28.09 2.26
C ALA A 431 -24.01 -28.48 2.66
N PRO A 432 -23.07 -27.52 2.72
CA PRO A 432 -21.77 -27.75 3.32
C PRO A 432 -21.91 -28.17 4.80
N ILE A 433 -20.94 -28.93 5.31
CA ILE A 433 -20.95 -29.69 6.59
C ILE A 433 -21.16 -28.83 7.88
N GLN A 434 -21.43 -27.52 7.78
CA GLN A 434 -21.57 -26.58 8.91
C GLN A 434 -22.91 -25.82 8.98
N ALA A 435 -23.95 -26.23 8.26
CA ALA A 435 -25.25 -25.53 8.30
C ALA A 435 -26.12 -25.95 9.50
N GLU A 436 -26.48 -25.01 10.37
CA GLU A 436 -27.48 -25.21 11.44
C GLU A 436 -28.90 -25.38 10.84
N GLU A 437 -29.62 -26.39 11.32
CA GLU A 437 -30.95 -26.78 10.83
C GLU A 437 -32.05 -26.10 11.68
N ILE A 438 -32.80 -25.12 11.15
CA ILE A 438 -34.01 -24.57 11.82
C ILE A 438 -35.12 -24.11 10.84
N GLN A 439 -36.30 -24.76 11.00
CA GLN A 439 -37.72 -24.42 10.73
C GLN A 439 -38.23 -23.91 9.35
N LYS A 440 -39.54 -24.20 9.14
CA LYS A 440 -40.40 -23.99 7.96
C LYS A 440 -40.44 -22.53 7.44
N PRO A 441 -40.70 -22.34 6.13
CA PRO A 441 -40.54 -21.07 5.43
C PRO A 441 -41.53 -19.99 5.89
N VAL A 442 -41.04 -18.76 6.01
CA VAL A 442 -41.85 -17.52 6.05
C VAL A 442 -41.74 -16.89 4.66
N GLY A 443 -42.89 -16.73 3.99
CA GLY A 443 -43.01 -16.65 2.53
C GLY A 443 -42.60 -15.36 1.84
N THR A 444 -42.21 -15.53 0.57
CA THR A 444 -41.93 -14.56 -0.51
C THR A 444 -43.19 -13.88 -1.09
N GLU A 445 -44.37 -14.07 -0.49
CA GLU A 445 -45.66 -13.58 -1.00
C GLU A 445 -45.71 -12.05 -1.26
N GLU A 446 -44.89 -11.25 -0.56
CA GLU A 446 -44.89 -9.79 -0.70
C GLU A 446 -44.17 -9.27 -1.96
N LEU A 447 -43.26 -10.04 -2.60
CA LEU A 447 -42.48 -9.58 -3.77
C LEU A 447 -43.06 -9.99 -5.13
N ILE A 448 -43.97 -10.96 -5.15
CA ILE A 448 -44.57 -11.50 -6.37
C ILE A 448 -45.40 -10.44 -7.12
N PRO A 449 -46.23 -9.59 -6.46
CA PRO A 449 -46.98 -8.52 -7.14
C PRO A 449 -46.08 -7.51 -7.88
N ALA A 450 -44.88 -7.22 -7.34
CA ALA A 450 -43.93 -6.27 -7.90
C ALA A 450 -43.22 -6.78 -9.17
N LEU A 451 -42.99 -8.08 -9.31
CA LEU A 451 -42.38 -8.64 -10.52
C LEU A 451 -43.40 -8.85 -11.64
N MET A 452 -44.65 -9.14 -11.30
CA MET A 452 -45.73 -9.23 -12.28
C MET A 452 -46.03 -7.89 -12.95
N SER A 453 -45.83 -6.77 -12.23
CA SER A 453 -46.07 -5.44 -12.78
C SER A 453 -45.04 -5.03 -13.84
N ASP A 454 -43.76 -5.34 -13.63
CA ASP A 454 -42.68 -5.02 -14.57
C ASP A 454 -42.91 -5.66 -15.95
N ILE A 455 -43.55 -6.84 -15.99
CA ILE A 455 -43.84 -7.60 -17.21
C ILE A 455 -44.95 -6.95 -18.04
N ASN A 456 -45.89 -6.25 -17.39
CA ASN A 456 -47.01 -5.59 -18.07
C ASN A 456 -46.62 -4.25 -18.73
N GLU A 457 -45.50 -3.63 -18.34
CA GLU A 457 -45.06 -2.31 -18.82
C GLU A 457 -44.32 -2.32 -20.18
N LEU A 458 -43.71 -3.43 -20.58
CA LEU A 458 -42.90 -3.53 -21.81
C LEU A 458 -43.71 -3.52 -23.12
N LYS A 459 -45.02 -3.33 -23.05
CA LYS A 459 -45.91 -3.22 -24.21
C LYS A 459 -45.57 -2.04 -25.15
N LYS A 460 -44.66 -1.11 -24.80
CA LYS A 460 -44.55 0.18 -25.51
C LYS A 460 -43.35 0.48 -26.40
N ASN A 461 -42.19 -0.20 -26.32
CA ASN A 461 -41.06 0.18 -27.19
C ASN A 461 -40.14 -1.02 -27.50
N LYS A 462 -39.88 -1.28 -28.79
CA LYS A 462 -38.90 -2.26 -29.28
C LYS A 462 -38.18 -1.70 -30.51
N ILE A 463 -36.83 -1.58 -30.48
CA ILE A 463 -35.91 -1.83 -31.61
C ILE A 463 -34.54 -2.31 -31.06
N GLU A 464 -33.92 -3.25 -31.78
CA GLU A 464 -32.64 -3.96 -31.57
C GLU A 464 -31.39 -3.13 -31.95
N THR A 465 -30.18 -3.50 -31.46
CA THR A 465 -28.95 -3.68 -32.29
C THR A 465 -27.70 -4.20 -31.52
N LYS A 466 -26.71 -4.66 -32.31
CA LYS A 466 -25.51 -5.46 -32.01
C LYS A 466 -24.27 -4.65 -31.56
N GLY A 467 -23.52 -5.17 -30.56
CA GLY A 467 -22.21 -5.84 -30.74
C GLY A 467 -20.86 -5.07 -30.79
N SER A 468 -19.99 -5.36 -29.80
CA SER A 468 -18.49 -5.43 -29.80
C SER A 468 -17.72 -4.22 -29.22
N SER A 469 -16.59 -4.26 -28.48
CA SER A 469 -15.46 -5.22 -28.33
C SER A 469 -14.62 -4.93 -27.05
N THR A 470 -13.81 -5.88 -26.58
CA THR A 470 -13.11 -6.01 -25.25
C THR A 470 -11.57 -6.01 -25.29
N VAL A 471 -10.85 -5.74 -24.16
CA VAL A 471 -9.57 -6.41 -23.72
C VAL A 471 -9.32 -6.28 -22.17
N TYR A 472 -8.78 -7.32 -21.48
CA TYR A 472 -8.44 -7.42 -20.03
C TYR A 472 -6.94 -7.17 -19.68
N ASN A 473 -6.63 -6.89 -18.40
CA ASN A 473 -5.60 -5.92 -17.91
C ASN A 473 -4.49 -6.52 -16.97
N ARG A 474 -3.20 -6.54 -17.39
CA ARG A 474 -2.00 -6.66 -16.50
C ARG A 474 -1.33 -5.28 -16.35
N PRO A 475 -0.62 -4.96 -15.24
CA PRO A 475 -0.07 -3.62 -15.04
C PRO A 475 0.95 -3.28 -16.12
N LYS A 476 0.83 -2.08 -16.65
CA LYS A 476 1.48 -1.57 -17.85
C LYS A 476 2.73 -0.79 -17.49
N VAL A 477 3.90 -1.21 -17.94
CA VAL A 477 5.16 -0.49 -17.65
C VAL A 477 5.85 -0.11 -18.94
N LEU A 478 6.27 1.16 -19.04
CA LEU A 478 7.06 1.67 -20.14
C LEU A 478 8.50 1.93 -19.67
N ILE A 479 9.46 1.32 -20.37
CA ILE A 479 10.90 1.46 -20.11
C ILE A 479 11.50 2.33 -21.22
N VAL A 480 12.20 3.40 -20.82
CA VAL A 480 12.85 4.37 -21.73
C VAL A 480 14.34 4.43 -21.39
N GLU A 481 15.16 3.80 -22.23
CA GLU A 481 16.62 3.65 -21.99
C GLU A 481 17.34 3.57 -23.33
N ASP A 482 18.37 4.37 -23.56
CA ASP A 482 19.09 4.43 -24.83
C ASP A 482 20.13 3.32 -24.97
N ASN A 483 20.78 2.96 -23.86
CA ASN A 483 21.74 1.86 -23.83
C ASN A 483 21.04 0.50 -24.01
N ALA A 484 21.42 -0.24 -25.06
CA ALA A 484 20.78 -1.50 -25.41
C ALA A 484 20.98 -2.61 -24.36
N GLU A 485 22.14 -2.69 -23.72
CA GLU A 485 22.41 -3.69 -22.67
C GLU A 485 21.61 -3.39 -21.41
N MET A 486 21.61 -2.13 -20.95
CA MET A 486 20.84 -1.69 -19.78
C MET A 486 19.34 -1.86 -20.00
N ARG A 487 18.85 -1.54 -21.20
CA ARG A 487 17.44 -1.71 -21.56
C ARG A 487 17.00 -3.17 -21.51
N ASN A 488 17.82 -4.08 -22.04
CA ASN A 488 17.55 -5.52 -21.98
C ASN A 488 17.60 -6.04 -20.53
N TYR A 489 18.57 -5.59 -19.74
CA TYR A 489 18.68 -5.94 -18.32
C TYR A 489 17.43 -5.54 -17.52
N ILE A 490 16.93 -4.32 -17.71
CA ILE A 490 15.69 -3.83 -17.07
C ILE A 490 14.48 -4.63 -17.55
N PHE A 491 14.40 -4.93 -18.85
CA PHE A 491 13.33 -5.72 -19.44
C PHE A 491 13.28 -7.13 -18.84
N ASP A 492 14.41 -7.84 -18.81
CA ASP A 492 14.50 -9.21 -18.29
C ASP A 492 14.11 -9.24 -16.80
N THR A 493 14.54 -8.24 -16.03
CA THR A 493 14.25 -8.11 -14.60
C THR A 493 12.75 -7.92 -14.30
N LEU A 494 11.99 -7.27 -15.19
CA LEU A 494 10.58 -6.92 -14.96
C LEU A 494 9.58 -7.79 -15.76
N SER A 495 10.06 -8.60 -16.69
CA SER A 495 9.22 -9.32 -17.68
C SER A 495 8.25 -10.34 -17.08
N SER A 496 8.53 -10.86 -15.88
CA SER A 496 7.69 -11.85 -15.19
C SER A 496 6.36 -11.29 -14.70
N ASP A 497 6.34 -10.01 -14.29
CA ASP A 497 5.26 -9.46 -13.47
C ASP A 497 4.46 -8.33 -14.15
N PHE A 498 4.93 -7.82 -15.29
CA PHE A 498 4.39 -6.62 -15.94
C PHE A 498 4.21 -6.77 -17.45
N ASN A 499 3.25 -6.02 -18.02
CA ASN A 499 3.16 -5.80 -19.46
C ASN A 499 4.13 -4.68 -19.85
N LEU A 500 5.23 -5.04 -20.53
CA LEU A 500 6.32 -4.12 -20.82
C LEU A 500 6.26 -3.56 -22.25
N TRP A 501 6.52 -2.27 -22.37
CA TRP A 501 7.00 -1.65 -23.60
C TRP A 501 8.39 -1.07 -23.37
N VAL A 502 9.25 -1.16 -24.38
CA VAL A 502 10.62 -0.65 -24.34
C VAL A 502 10.85 0.29 -25.51
N VAL A 503 11.47 1.43 -25.24
CA VAL A 503 11.83 2.44 -26.23
C VAL A 503 13.22 3.01 -25.94
N SER A 504 13.81 3.67 -26.95
CA SER A 504 15.24 4.04 -26.94
C SER A 504 15.53 5.51 -26.65
N ASN A 505 14.50 6.37 -26.60
CA ASN A 505 14.65 7.80 -26.33
C ASN A 505 13.35 8.42 -25.82
N GLY A 506 13.46 9.62 -25.21
CA GLY A 506 12.33 10.31 -24.60
C GLY A 506 11.18 10.67 -25.56
N LYS A 507 11.47 10.88 -26.86
CA LYS A 507 10.43 11.22 -27.85
C LYS A 507 9.54 10.01 -28.13
N GLN A 508 10.16 8.85 -28.38
CA GLN A 508 9.43 7.57 -28.49
C GLN A 508 8.70 7.24 -27.19
N GLY A 509 9.29 7.56 -26.04
CA GLY A 509 8.67 7.40 -24.72
C GLY A 509 7.38 8.21 -24.58
N LEU A 510 7.40 9.49 -24.95
CA LEU A 510 6.21 10.34 -24.94
C LEU A 510 5.10 9.80 -25.86
N GLU A 511 5.45 9.48 -27.11
CA GLU A 511 4.50 8.94 -28.10
C GLU A 511 3.85 7.64 -27.60
N LYS A 512 4.66 6.73 -27.03
CA LYS A 512 4.19 5.46 -26.50
C LYS A 512 3.38 5.63 -25.21
N ALA A 513 3.75 6.56 -24.35
CA ALA A 513 3.01 6.87 -23.12
C ALA A 513 1.59 7.37 -23.43
N ILE A 514 1.43 8.22 -24.45
CA ILE A 514 0.13 8.72 -24.91
C ILE A 514 -0.75 7.57 -25.44
N LEU A 515 -0.16 6.68 -26.24
CA LEU A 515 -0.90 5.60 -26.89
C LEU A 515 -1.32 4.50 -25.89
N GLU A 516 -0.38 4.03 -25.07
CA GLU A 516 -0.56 2.82 -24.26
C GLU A 516 -1.05 3.10 -22.84
N LYS A 517 -0.91 4.36 -22.38
CA LYS A 517 -1.24 4.86 -21.04
C LYS A 517 -0.68 3.96 -19.94
N PRO A 518 0.66 3.93 -19.76
CA PRO A 518 1.29 3.04 -18.80
C PRO A 518 0.95 3.40 -17.34
N ASP A 519 1.03 2.40 -16.47
CA ASP A 519 0.91 2.55 -15.03
C ASP A 519 2.17 3.15 -14.41
N VAL A 520 3.32 2.68 -14.89
CA VAL A 520 4.65 3.11 -14.44
C VAL A 520 5.55 3.39 -15.64
N ILE A 521 6.34 4.46 -15.58
CA ILE A 521 7.41 4.77 -16.52
C ILE A 521 8.75 4.66 -15.78
N VAL A 522 9.65 3.83 -16.30
CA VAL A 522 11.04 3.74 -15.87
C VAL A 522 11.90 4.39 -16.95
N THR A 523 12.60 5.48 -16.63
CA THR A 523 13.32 6.27 -17.64
C THR A 523 14.72 6.64 -17.19
N ASP A 524 15.71 6.53 -18.07
CA ASP A 524 16.98 7.26 -17.88
C ASP A 524 16.73 8.76 -18.06
N ILE A 525 17.61 9.57 -17.50
CA ILE A 525 17.62 11.03 -17.62
C ILE A 525 18.35 11.43 -18.89
N MET A 526 19.57 10.91 -19.09
CA MET A 526 20.45 11.35 -20.18
C MET A 526 20.32 10.39 -21.37
N MET A 527 19.57 10.82 -22.38
CA MET A 527 19.37 10.06 -23.61
C MET A 527 19.37 11.01 -24.82
N PRO A 528 19.74 10.54 -26.03
CA PRO A 528 19.72 11.32 -27.26
C PRO A 528 18.29 11.70 -27.70
N VAL A 529 18.18 12.70 -28.58
CA VAL A 529 16.93 13.26 -29.15
C VAL A 529 16.07 14.04 -28.15
N MET A 530 15.66 13.39 -27.07
CA MET A 530 14.88 13.99 -25.99
C MET A 530 15.28 13.31 -24.68
N SER A 531 15.65 14.12 -23.68
CA SER A 531 16.03 13.63 -22.36
C SER A 531 14.81 13.19 -21.55
N GLY A 532 15.04 12.34 -20.54
CA GLY A 532 13.95 11.82 -19.70
C GLY A 532 13.20 12.92 -18.95
N ASP A 533 13.90 13.95 -18.45
CA ASP A 533 13.28 15.09 -17.76
C ASP A 533 12.40 15.93 -18.69
N GLN A 534 12.82 16.12 -19.95
CA GLN A 534 12.01 16.79 -20.97
C GLN A 534 10.74 16.00 -21.30
N MET A 535 10.88 14.68 -21.46
CA MET A 535 9.73 13.79 -21.69
C MET A 535 8.73 13.88 -20.53
N VAL A 536 9.20 13.82 -19.28
CA VAL A 536 8.34 13.89 -18.09
C VAL A 536 7.59 15.23 -18.02
N LYS A 537 8.25 16.35 -18.33
CA LYS A 537 7.59 17.66 -18.40
C LYS A 537 6.45 17.69 -19.41
N GLU A 538 6.63 17.10 -20.58
CA GLU A 538 5.57 17.03 -21.58
C GLU A 538 4.44 16.06 -21.16
N ILE A 539 4.78 14.91 -20.57
CA ILE A 539 3.79 13.96 -20.02
C ILE A 539 2.91 14.64 -18.95
N ARG A 540 3.49 15.47 -18.08
CA ARG A 540 2.75 16.15 -17.00
C ARG A 540 1.81 17.26 -17.48
N LYS A 541 1.97 17.75 -18.71
CA LYS A 541 1.00 18.68 -19.33
C LYS A 541 -0.26 17.96 -19.82
N ILE A 542 -0.26 16.64 -19.90
CA ILE A 542 -1.35 15.83 -20.44
C ILE A 542 -2.22 15.32 -19.27
N PRO A 543 -3.49 15.79 -19.15
CA PRO A 543 -4.35 15.42 -18.02
C PRO A 543 -4.53 13.92 -17.86
N GLU A 544 -4.65 13.16 -18.95
CA GLU A 544 -4.86 11.70 -18.91
C GLU A 544 -3.64 10.91 -18.41
N LEU A 545 -2.45 11.53 -18.35
CA LEU A 545 -1.22 10.89 -17.87
C LEU A 545 -0.75 11.44 -16.52
N SER A 546 -1.50 12.35 -15.91
CA SER A 546 -1.19 12.96 -14.61
C SER A 546 -0.97 11.91 -13.49
N GLY A 547 -1.75 10.82 -13.51
CA GLY A 547 -1.64 9.70 -12.57
C GLY A 547 -0.58 8.65 -12.91
N THR A 548 0.29 8.87 -13.90
CA THR A 548 1.37 7.93 -14.25
C THR A 548 2.54 8.07 -13.28
N TYR A 549 2.96 6.96 -12.66
CA TYR A 549 4.13 6.94 -11.76
C TYR A 549 5.42 6.92 -12.57
N ILE A 550 6.40 7.72 -12.15
CA ILE A 550 7.66 7.89 -12.89
C ILE A 550 8.84 7.61 -11.96
N LEU A 551 9.67 6.66 -12.38
CA LEU A 551 10.92 6.26 -11.74
C LEU A 551 12.11 6.67 -12.62
N PHE A 552 12.93 7.60 -12.16
CA PHE A 552 14.16 7.99 -12.86
C PHE A 552 15.32 7.05 -12.56
N LEU A 553 16.13 6.72 -13.57
CA LEU A 553 17.44 6.09 -13.39
C LEU A 553 18.52 7.16 -13.53
N SER A 554 19.44 7.28 -12.57
CA SER A 554 20.45 8.36 -12.55
C SER A 554 21.85 7.84 -12.22
N ALA A 555 22.89 8.41 -12.83
CA ALA A 555 24.29 8.11 -12.53
C ALA A 555 24.90 8.98 -11.40
N LYS A 556 24.22 10.02 -10.91
CA LYS A 556 24.77 10.99 -9.93
C LYS A 556 23.99 11.01 -8.60
N SER A 557 24.74 11.09 -7.50
CA SER A 557 24.24 11.16 -6.11
C SER A 557 23.96 12.59 -5.60
N ASP A 558 24.02 13.61 -6.45
CA ASP A 558 23.91 15.02 -6.05
C ASP A 558 22.49 15.36 -5.52
N GLN A 559 22.45 15.92 -4.32
CA GLN A 559 21.25 16.23 -3.56
C GLN A 559 20.41 17.34 -4.22
N ASN A 560 21.05 18.33 -4.85
CA ASN A 560 20.36 19.41 -5.56
C ASN A 560 19.69 18.88 -6.84
N PHE A 561 20.32 17.91 -7.49
CA PHE A 561 19.79 17.27 -8.69
C PHE A 561 18.55 16.42 -8.35
N ARG A 562 18.54 15.73 -7.19
CA ARG A 562 17.38 14.98 -6.68
C ARG A 562 16.17 15.88 -6.42
N ILE A 563 16.38 17.03 -5.77
CA ILE A 563 15.31 18.00 -5.49
C ILE A 563 14.66 18.49 -6.79
N LYS A 564 15.47 18.78 -7.80
CA LYS A 564 14.98 19.20 -9.12
C LYS A 564 14.10 18.13 -9.79
N LEU A 565 14.51 16.86 -9.74
CA LEU A 565 13.74 15.75 -10.33
C LEU A 565 12.38 15.54 -9.67
N LEU A 566 12.31 15.70 -8.33
CA LEU A 566 11.05 15.62 -7.58
C LEU A 566 10.13 16.82 -7.89
N GLN A 567 10.68 18.03 -8.01
CA GLN A 567 9.93 19.23 -8.41
C GLN A 567 9.39 19.14 -9.84
N GLU A 568 10.06 18.42 -10.72
CA GLU A 568 9.64 18.21 -12.11
C GLU A 568 8.60 17.08 -12.28
N GLY A 569 8.15 16.48 -11.19
CA GLY A 569 6.98 15.58 -11.16
C GLY A 569 7.30 14.08 -11.16
N ALA A 570 8.54 13.68 -10.85
CA ALA A 570 8.90 12.30 -10.58
C ALA A 570 8.49 11.89 -9.16
N GLN A 571 8.11 10.61 -9.01
CA GLN A 571 7.75 10.08 -7.70
C GLN A 571 8.96 9.51 -6.96
N ASP A 572 9.96 8.97 -7.67
CA ASP A 572 11.19 8.44 -7.06
C ASP A 572 12.31 8.30 -8.11
N TYR A 573 13.51 7.93 -7.68
CA TYR A 573 14.65 7.64 -8.56
C TYR A 573 15.48 6.45 -8.03
N LEU A 574 16.31 5.90 -8.90
CA LEU A 574 17.22 4.79 -8.66
C LEU A 574 18.63 5.19 -9.14
N ILE A 575 19.66 4.96 -8.33
CA ILE A 575 21.04 5.30 -8.69
C ILE A 575 21.70 4.11 -9.40
N LYS A 576 22.33 4.34 -10.55
CA LYS A 576 23.14 3.35 -11.28
C LYS A 576 24.54 3.26 -10.62
N PRO A 577 25.07 2.06 -10.32
CA PRO A 577 24.45 0.74 -10.48
C PRO A 577 23.45 0.42 -9.35
N PHE A 578 22.37 -0.28 -9.70
CA PHE A 578 21.29 -0.71 -8.80
C PHE A 578 21.12 -2.23 -8.83
N THR A 579 20.52 -2.81 -7.78
CA THR A 579 20.23 -4.25 -7.75
C THR A 579 18.88 -4.57 -8.42
N PRO A 580 18.70 -5.78 -9.00
CA PRO A 580 17.41 -6.19 -9.55
C PRO A 580 16.27 -6.08 -8.55
N GLU A 581 16.50 -6.46 -7.30
CA GLU A 581 15.49 -6.47 -6.23
C GLU A 581 15.00 -5.05 -5.93
N GLU A 582 15.91 -4.07 -5.90
CA GLU A 582 15.56 -2.67 -5.65
C GLU A 582 14.66 -2.09 -6.76
N LEU A 583 14.94 -2.45 -8.02
CA LEU A 583 14.14 -2.05 -9.18
C LEU A 583 12.74 -2.69 -9.13
N VAL A 584 12.66 -4.01 -8.94
CA VAL A 584 11.38 -4.75 -8.91
C VAL A 584 10.48 -4.22 -7.80
N ILE A 585 11.01 -4.04 -6.58
CA ILE A 585 10.24 -3.56 -5.43
C ILE A 585 9.68 -2.16 -5.69
N LYS A 586 10.48 -1.23 -6.24
CA LYS A 586 9.99 0.13 -6.52
C LYS A 586 8.90 0.16 -7.59
N VAL A 587 9.09 -0.57 -8.70
CA VAL A 587 8.11 -0.63 -9.79
C VAL A 587 6.81 -1.32 -9.31
N HIS A 588 6.91 -2.40 -8.56
CA HIS A 588 5.76 -3.10 -7.99
C HIS A 588 4.98 -2.22 -7.01
N ASN A 589 5.66 -1.50 -6.11
CA ASN A 589 5.01 -0.59 -5.18
C ASN A 589 4.23 0.51 -5.90
N PHE A 590 4.77 1.09 -6.98
CA PHE A 590 4.04 2.07 -7.78
C PHE A 590 2.85 1.49 -8.51
N ALA A 591 2.97 0.30 -9.08
CA ALA A 591 1.86 -0.39 -9.72
C ALA A 591 0.73 -0.71 -8.72
N VAL A 592 1.07 -1.17 -7.50
CA VAL A 592 0.09 -1.44 -6.43
C VAL A 592 -0.57 -0.14 -5.96
N LEU A 593 0.20 0.92 -5.74
CA LEU A 593 -0.32 2.21 -5.27
C LEU A 593 -1.29 2.83 -6.28
N LYS A 594 -0.92 2.81 -7.58
CA LYS A 594 -1.81 3.25 -8.67
C LYS A 594 -3.10 2.46 -8.71
N LYS A 595 -3.02 1.11 -8.72
CA LYS A 595 -4.20 0.26 -8.70
C LYS A 595 -5.07 0.47 -7.46
N THR A 596 -4.48 0.77 -6.31
CA THR A 596 -5.23 1.02 -5.07
C THR A 596 -5.97 2.36 -5.15
N ILE A 597 -5.34 3.40 -5.69
CA ILE A 597 -5.99 4.69 -5.94
C ILE A 597 -7.11 4.53 -6.98
N GLU A 598 -6.85 3.81 -8.08
CA GLU A 598 -7.87 3.50 -9.10
C GLU A 598 -9.03 2.69 -8.52
N ALA A 599 -8.76 1.71 -7.65
CA ALA A 599 -9.79 0.95 -6.96
C ALA A 599 -10.60 1.83 -6.00
N LEU A 600 -9.96 2.77 -5.30
CA LEU A 600 -10.64 3.75 -4.46
C LEU A 600 -11.53 4.68 -5.30
N GLU A 601 -11.01 5.21 -6.40
CA GLU A 601 -11.78 6.04 -7.32
C GLU A 601 -12.93 5.28 -7.96
N THR A 602 -12.72 4.01 -8.32
CA THR A 602 -13.76 3.14 -8.88
C THR A 602 -14.83 2.87 -7.84
N ALA A 603 -14.46 2.49 -6.61
CA ALA A 603 -15.42 2.29 -5.52
C ALA A 603 -16.20 3.58 -5.19
N ASN A 604 -15.56 4.75 -5.30
CA ASN A 604 -16.21 6.03 -5.09
C ASN A 604 -17.17 6.36 -6.25
N ARG A 605 -16.78 6.12 -7.51
CA ARG A 605 -17.64 6.27 -8.69
C ARG A 605 -18.82 5.29 -8.66
N ASP A 606 -18.60 4.05 -8.22
CA ASP A 606 -19.65 3.04 -8.07
C ASP A 606 -20.68 3.47 -7.04
N MET A 607 -20.24 4.03 -5.90
CA MET A 607 -21.11 4.62 -4.89
C MET A 607 -21.92 5.81 -5.42
N GLU A 608 -21.36 6.57 -6.35
CA GLU A 608 -22.02 7.74 -6.95
C GLU A 608 -23.05 7.35 -7.99
N SER A 609 -22.70 6.43 -8.89
CA SER A 609 -23.63 5.81 -9.84
C SER A 609 -24.78 5.14 -9.07
N PHE A 610 -24.44 4.43 -7.99
CA PHE A 610 -25.40 3.82 -7.07
C PHE A 610 -26.38 4.85 -6.51
N SER A 611 -25.90 5.90 -5.84
CA SER A 611 -26.80 6.83 -5.15
C SER A 611 -27.67 7.62 -6.13
N TYR A 612 -27.16 7.91 -7.34
CA TYR A 612 -27.95 8.57 -8.38
C TYR A 612 -29.01 7.64 -8.98
N SER A 613 -28.62 6.42 -9.40
CA SER A 613 -29.53 5.42 -10.00
C SER A 613 -30.62 5.01 -9.01
N VAL A 614 -30.25 4.69 -7.77
CA VAL A 614 -31.21 4.26 -6.74
C VAL A 614 -32.23 5.35 -6.45
N SER A 615 -31.80 6.61 -6.31
CA SER A 615 -32.75 7.69 -6.06
C SER A 615 -33.64 8.00 -7.27
N HIS A 616 -33.15 7.84 -8.49
CA HIS A 616 -33.98 7.96 -9.69
C HIS A 616 -35.03 6.84 -9.76
N ASP A 617 -34.60 5.59 -9.56
CA ASP A 617 -35.46 4.40 -9.64
C ASP A 617 -36.49 4.34 -8.50
N LEU A 618 -36.15 4.88 -7.32
CA LEU A 618 -37.11 5.02 -6.22
C LEU A 618 -38.11 6.18 -6.45
N ARG A 619 -37.72 7.24 -7.16
CA ARG A 619 -38.58 8.42 -7.38
C ARG A 619 -39.70 8.15 -8.37
N ALA A 620 -39.42 7.45 -9.47
CA ALA A 620 -40.41 7.16 -10.51
C ALA A 620 -41.72 6.54 -9.97
N PRO A 621 -41.70 5.46 -9.15
CA PRO A 621 -42.92 4.90 -8.57
C PRO A 621 -43.59 5.84 -7.55
N ILE A 622 -42.84 6.67 -6.82
CA ILE A 622 -43.43 7.66 -5.88
C ILE A 622 -44.23 8.72 -6.64
N LEU A 623 -43.66 9.30 -7.69
CA LEU A 623 -44.39 10.25 -8.55
C LEU A 623 -45.64 9.63 -9.16
N GLY A 624 -45.57 8.33 -9.51
CA GLY A 624 -46.74 7.57 -9.92
C GLY A 624 -47.80 7.49 -8.81
N ILE A 625 -47.42 7.13 -7.58
CA ILE A 625 -48.33 7.10 -6.42
C ILE A 625 -48.97 8.48 -6.21
N GLU A 626 -48.17 9.55 -6.16
CA GLU A 626 -48.66 10.91 -5.93
C GLU A 626 -49.62 11.37 -7.03
N GLY A 627 -49.28 11.13 -8.31
CA GLY A 627 -50.11 11.52 -9.44
C GLY A 627 -51.48 10.84 -9.44
N PHE A 628 -51.50 9.51 -9.25
CA PHE A 628 -52.78 8.77 -9.18
C PHE A 628 -53.57 9.09 -7.92
N LEU A 629 -52.89 9.35 -6.80
CA LEU A 629 -53.55 9.74 -5.56
C LEU A 629 -54.19 11.13 -5.68
N GLN A 630 -53.52 12.07 -6.36
CA GLN A 630 -54.07 13.39 -6.63
C GLN A 630 -55.35 13.29 -7.47
N ILE A 631 -55.35 12.47 -8.52
CA ILE A 631 -56.55 12.21 -9.34
C ILE A 631 -57.68 11.64 -8.47
N VAL A 632 -57.40 10.66 -7.61
CA VAL A 632 -58.42 10.08 -6.73
C VAL A 632 -59.00 11.11 -5.75
N LEU A 633 -58.16 12.00 -5.21
CA LEU A 633 -58.58 13.03 -4.26
C LEU A 633 -59.32 14.20 -4.93
N GLU A 634 -58.91 14.63 -6.13
CA GLU A 634 -59.55 15.73 -6.85
C GLU A 634 -60.90 15.31 -7.44
N ASP A 635 -60.95 14.16 -8.11
CA ASP A 635 -62.12 13.76 -8.90
C ASP A 635 -63.19 13.02 -8.08
N PHE A 636 -62.83 12.44 -6.93
CA PHE A 636 -63.73 11.54 -6.21
C PHE A 636 -63.91 11.82 -4.71
N SER A 637 -63.22 12.82 -4.14
CA SER A 637 -63.28 13.08 -2.69
C SER A 637 -64.69 13.36 -2.16
N GLU A 638 -65.56 13.99 -2.95
CA GLU A 638 -66.95 14.29 -2.55
C GLU A 638 -67.85 13.05 -2.44
N THR A 639 -67.48 11.96 -3.12
CA THR A 639 -68.25 10.71 -3.17
C THR A 639 -67.73 9.63 -2.22
N MET A 640 -66.61 9.89 -1.57
CA MET A 640 -65.94 8.95 -0.67
C MET A 640 -66.37 9.15 0.79
N ASP A 641 -66.40 8.07 1.56
CA ASP A 641 -66.68 8.16 2.98
C ASP A 641 -65.48 8.72 3.77
N SER A 642 -65.75 9.13 5.01
CA SER A 642 -64.75 9.77 5.88
C SER A 642 -63.56 8.86 6.20
N GLU A 643 -63.78 7.54 6.20
CA GLU A 643 -62.74 6.56 6.45
C GLU A 643 -61.84 6.37 5.22
N ALA A 644 -62.40 6.29 4.01
CA ALA A 644 -61.63 6.24 2.78
C ALA A 644 -60.77 7.48 2.59
N LEU A 645 -61.32 8.67 2.86
CA LEU A 645 -60.57 9.93 2.83
C LEU A 645 -59.44 9.97 3.87
N ARG A 646 -59.65 9.39 5.06
CA ARG A 646 -58.60 9.27 6.10
C ARG A 646 -57.46 8.35 5.66
N LEU A 647 -57.79 7.22 5.04
CA LEU A 647 -56.81 6.27 4.50
C LEU A 647 -56.00 6.89 3.35
N LEU A 648 -56.66 7.56 2.39
CA LEU A 648 -55.99 8.25 1.29
C LEU A 648 -55.07 9.38 1.76
N LYS A 649 -55.48 10.15 2.77
CA LYS A 649 -54.60 11.17 3.40
C LYS A 649 -53.37 10.55 4.07
N THR A 650 -53.52 9.36 4.66
CA THR A 650 -52.38 8.60 5.20
C THR A 650 -51.41 8.21 4.08
N VAL A 651 -51.94 7.71 2.96
CA VAL A 651 -51.13 7.40 1.76
C VAL A 651 -50.40 8.64 1.25
N GLN A 652 -51.10 9.78 1.14
CA GLN A 652 -50.54 11.04 0.64
C GLN A 652 -49.40 11.55 1.50
N LYS A 653 -49.60 11.57 2.83
CA LYS A 653 -48.58 12.01 3.78
C LYS A 653 -47.30 11.16 3.68
N ASN A 654 -47.44 9.85 3.53
CA ASN A 654 -46.29 8.95 3.45
C ASN A 654 -45.60 9.02 2.08
N ALA A 655 -46.34 9.18 0.98
CA ALA A 655 -45.75 9.38 -0.35
C ALA A 655 -44.90 10.67 -0.40
N PHE A 656 -45.45 11.78 0.10
CA PHE A 656 -44.74 13.07 0.18
C PHE A 656 -43.50 12.98 1.07
N TYR A 657 -43.58 12.26 2.20
CA TYR A 657 -42.43 12.02 3.06
C TYR A 657 -41.31 11.26 2.33
N MET A 658 -41.67 10.24 1.54
CA MET A 658 -40.70 9.45 0.79
C MET A 658 -40.02 10.23 -0.32
N ASP A 659 -40.73 11.10 -1.05
CA ASP A 659 -40.10 11.96 -2.07
C ASP A 659 -39.07 12.89 -1.42
N ASN A 660 -39.45 13.57 -0.33
CA ASN A 660 -38.53 14.46 0.40
C ASN A 660 -37.30 13.71 0.92
N LEU A 661 -37.47 12.50 1.45
CA LEU A 661 -36.36 11.66 1.92
C LEU A 661 -35.36 11.37 0.78
N ILE A 662 -35.86 11.01 -0.40
CA ILE A 662 -35.01 10.71 -1.56
C ILE A 662 -34.32 11.97 -2.09
N GLN A 663 -35.01 13.11 -2.12
CA GLN A 663 -34.42 14.39 -2.48
C GLN A 663 -33.28 14.77 -1.53
N ASP A 664 -33.49 14.63 -0.23
CA ASP A 664 -32.48 14.93 0.79
C ASP A 664 -31.26 14.00 0.66
N LEU A 665 -31.46 12.72 0.36
CA LEU A 665 -30.38 11.77 0.11
C LEU A 665 -29.56 12.12 -1.13
N LEU A 666 -30.23 12.51 -2.22
CA LEU A 666 -29.56 13.00 -3.43
C LEU A 666 -28.74 14.26 -3.16
N ASN A 667 -29.32 15.21 -2.43
CA ASN A 667 -28.65 16.46 -2.08
C ASN A 667 -27.43 16.20 -1.19
N PHE A 668 -27.55 15.32 -0.21
CA PHE A 668 -26.45 14.91 0.67
C PHE A 668 -25.24 14.34 -0.11
N HIS A 669 -25.48 13.58 -1.18
CA HIS A 669 -24.42 13.07 -2.06
C HIS A 669 -23.87 14.12 -3.02
N LYS A 670 -24.73 14.92 -3.66
CA LYS A 670 -24.30 15.98 -4.60
C LYS A 670 -23.34 16.98 -3.95
N ILE A 671 -23.56 17.30 -2.69
CA ILE A 671 -22.73 18.25 -1.93
C ILE A 671 -21.27 17.77 -1.78
N SER A 672 -21.03 16.47 -1.76
CA SER A 672 -19.66 15.91 -1.76
C SER A 672 -18.85 16.27 -3.01
N LYS A 673 -19.51 16.70 -4.09
CA LYS A 673 -18.90 16.97 -5.41
C LYS A 673 -18.91 18.42 -5.86
N ILE A 674 -19.58 19.32 -5.15
CA ILE A 674 -19.62 20.74 -5.54
C ILE A 674 -18.19 21.26 -5.55
N ASP A 675 -17.70 21.73 -6.71
CA ASP A 675 -16.52 22.58 -6.74
C ASP A 675 -16.82 23.80 -5.88
N LEU A 676 -15.99 24.00 -4.86
CA LEU A 676 -16.09 25.13 -3.96
C LEU A 676 -15.61 26.38 -4.73
N ASN A 677 -16.39 26.80 -5.73
CA ASN A 677 -16.32 28.14 -6.30
C ASN A 677 -16.80 29.10 -5.23
N THR A 678 -15.90 29.40 -4.29
CA THR A 678 -16.14 30.29 -3.19
C THR A 678 -16.11 31.72 -3.69
N ARG A 679 -17.14 32.48 -3.31
CA ARG A 679 -17.24 33.92 -3.55
C ARG A 679 -17.61 34.61 -2.25
N ILE A 680 -17.41 35.92 -2.19
CA ILE A 680 -17.95 36.71 -1.08
C ILE A 680 -19.48 36.63 -1.16
N VAL A 681 -20.09 36.21 -0.06
CA VAL A 681 -21.53 36.06 0.10
C VAL A 681 -22.03 37.08 1.10
N ASP A 682 -23.01 37.88 0.69
CA ASP A 682 -23.81 38.73 1.58
C ASP A 682 -24.71 37.85 2.44
N MET A 683 -24.36 37.74 3.73
CA MET A 683 -25.04 36.87 4.67
C MET A 683 -26.41 37.41 5.09
N ASN A 684 -26.57 38.73 5.17
CA ASN A 684 -27.85 39.35 5.53
C ASN A 684 -28.89 39.06 4.44
N LYS A 685 -28.55 39.34 3.18
CA LYS A 685 -29.43 39.06 2.05
C LYS A 685 -29.74 37.57 1.93
N MET A 686 -28.76 36.69 2.16
CA MET A 686 -28.96 35.25 2.11
C MET A 686 -29.94 34.75 3.16
N VAL A 687 -29.84 35.24 4.40
CA VAL A 687 -30.76 34.90 5.49
C VAL A 687 -32.16 35.39 5.18
N GLU A 688 -32.33 36.61 4.67
CA GLU A 688 -33.64 37.13 4.23
C GLU A 688 -34.30 36.23 3.17
N GLU A 689 -33.54 35.84 2.13
CA GLU A 689 -34.03 34.91 1.10
C GLU A 689 -34.38 33.53 1.69
N ALA A 690 -33.59 33.03 2.65
CA ALA A 690 -33.84 31.76 3.30
C ALA A 690 -35.10 31.80 4.17
N ILE A 691 -35.30 32.86 4.96
CA ILE A 691 -36.53 33.08 5.75
C ILE A 691 -37.75 33.10 4.83
N ALA A 692 -37.70 33.89 3.74
CA ALA A 692 -38.79 33.98 2.78
C ALA A 692 -39.13 32.60 2.16
N THR A 693 -38.10 31.81 1.84
CA THR A 693 -38.27 30.44 1.31
C THR A 693 -38.92 29.52 2.34
N VAL A 694 -38.47 29.57 3.61
CA VAL A 694 -39.01 28.71 4.67
C VAL A 694 -40.47 29.07 4.99
N LEU A 695 -40.81 30.36 5.04
CA LEU A 695 -42.17 30.80 5.38
C LEU A 695 -43.21 30.43 4.32
N GLN A 696 -42.82 30.25 3.05
CA GLN A 696 -43.72 29.71 2.02
C GLN A 696 -44.24 28.31 2.37
N ASN A 697 -43.41 27.48 3.03
CA ASN A 697 -43.76 26.12 3.42
C ASN A 697 -44.48 26.06 4.78
N TYR A 698 -44.39 27.12 5.61
CA TYR A 698 -45.01 27.19 6.93
C TYR A 698 -45.88 28.45 7.12
N PRO A 699 -46.96 28.63 6.33
CA PRO A 699 -47.73 29.89 6.32
C PRO A 699 -48.63 30.11 7.55
N LYS A 700 -48.73 29.15 8.49
CA LYS A 700 -49.82 29.08 9.48
C LYS A 700 -49.52 29.62 10.89
N LYS A 701 -48.42 30.33 11.15
CA LYS A 701 -48.14 30.95 12.47
C LYS A 701 -47.43 32.29 12.35
N SER A 702 -47.64 33.16 13.34
CA SER A 702 -46.90 34.40 13.55
C SER A 702 -45.53 34.08 14.17
N TYR A 703 -44.48 34.05 13.34
CA TYR A 703 -43.10 33.88 13.75
C TYR A 703 -42.43 35.24 13.94
N SER A 704 -41.69 35.43 15.04
CA SER A 704 -40.87 36.61 15.27
C SER A 704 -39.40 36.27 14.97
N PHE A 705 -38.82 36.95 13.99
CA PHE A 705 -37.40 36.82 13.64
C PHE A 705 -36.62 38.04 14.14
N GLN A 706 -35.55 37.79 14.88
CA GLN A 706 -34.56 38.80 15.25
C GLN A 706 -33.24 38.45 14.56
N VAL A 707 -32.83 39.27 13.59
CA VAL A 707 -31.59 39.05 12.82
C VAL A 707 -30.63 40.18 13.16
N THR A 708 -29.46 39.86 13.71
CA THR A 708 -28.37 40.83 13.89
C THR A 708 -27.62 41.04 12.57
N GLU A 709 -26.91 42.15 12.41
CA GLU A 709 -26.08 42.36 11.21
C GLU A 709 -24.98 41.30 11.12
N LEU A 710 -25.00 40.51 10.04
CA LEU A 710 -24.09 39.37 9.83
C LEU A 710 -22.90 39.75 8.94
N PRO A 711 -21.66 39.36 9.28
CA PRO A 711 -20.50 39.58 8.43
C PRO A 711 -20.54 38.69 7.20
N ASN A 712 -20.02 39.19 6.08
CA ASN A 712 -19.86 38.43 4.85
C ASN A 712 -18.93 37.22 5.04
N ALA A 713 -19.12 36.19 4.21
CA ALA A 713 -18.29 34.98 4.24
C ALA A 713 -17.82 34.57 2.84
N LEU A 714 -16.62 33.97 2.76
CA LEU A 714 -16.11 33.35 1.54
C LEU A 714 -16.67 31.93 1.40
N ALA A 715 -17.68 31.75 0.55
CA ALA A 715 -18.38 30.46 0.46
C ALA A 715 -19.03 30.22 -0.91
N ASN A 716 -19.41 28.97 -1.17
CA ASN A 716 -20.34 28.68 -2.27
C ASN A 716 -21.75 29.12 -1.87
N GLY A 717 -22.27 30.16 -2.53
CA GLY A 717 -23.55 30.76 -2.14
C GLY A 717 -24.75 29.81 -2.20
N SER A 718 -24.79 28.86 -3.14
CA SER A 718 -25.89 27.89 -3.23
C SER A 718 -25.86 26.89 -2.08
N ALA A 719 -24.67 26.40 -1.72
CA ALA A 719 -24.49 25.49 -0.59
C ALA A 719 -24.80 26.20 0.73
N LEU A 720 -24.32 27.43 0.91
CA LEU A 720 -24.57 28.19 2.13
C LEU A 720 -26.05 28.57 2.29
N LYS A 721 -26.76 28.86 1.20
CA LYS A 721 -28.23 29.04 1.23
C LYS A 721 -28.94 27.79 1.75
N GLN A 722 -28.49 26.60 1.35
CA GLN A 722 -29.03 25.33 1.87
C GLN A 722 -28.79 25.16 3.38
N VAL A 723 -27.64 25.61 3.90
CA VAL A 723 -27.36 25.60 5.35
C VAL A 723 -28.40 26.44 6.08
N TRP A 724 -28.60 27.69 5.63
CA TRP A 724 -29.57 28.60 6.23
C TRP A 724 -31.00 28.07 6.16
N VAL A 725 -31.45 27.59 5.00
CA VAL A 725 -32.79 27.01 4.84
C VAL A 725 -33.01 25.84 5.81
N ASN A 726 -32.03 24.95 5.97
CA ASN A 726 -32.14 23.80 6.87
C ASN A 726 -32.19 24.22 8.36
N LEU A 727 -31.34 25.16 8.80
CA LEU A 727 -31.32 25.61 10.19
C LEU A 727 -32.57 26.42 10.55
N ILE A 728 -32.98 27.34 9.67
CA ILE A 728 -34.17 28.18 9.87
C ILE A 728 -35.44 27.33 9.81
N SER A 729 -35.54 26.37 8.89
CA SER A 729 -36.67 25.44 8.85
C SER A 729 -36.79 24.63 10.13
N ASN A 730 -35.68 24.15 10.70
CA ASN A 730 -35.69 23.48 11.99
C ASN A 730 -36.20 24.42 13.11
N ALA A 731 -35.67 25.65 13.20
CA ALA A 731 -36.11 26.62 14.19
C ALA A 731 -37.62 26.91 14.11
N VAL A 732 -38.14 27.16 12.90
CA VAL A 732 -39.58 27.38 12.62
C VAL A 732 -40.42 26.17 13.03
N LYS A 733 -39.95 24.97 12.67
CA LYS A 733 -40.66 23.72 12.92
C LYS A 733 -40.73 23.40 14.41
N TYR A 734 -39.62 23.45 15.13
CA TYR A 734 -39.52 23.04 16.53
C TYR A 734 -40.01 24.10 17.53
N SER A 735 -40.06 25.37 17.11
CA SER A 735 -40.74 26.44 17.87
C SER A 735 -42.25 26.52 17.60
N SER A 736 -42.77 25.74 16.64
CA SER A 736 -44.16 25.85 16.23
C SER A 736 -45.15 25.54 17.37
N THR A 737 -44.83 24.68 18.33
CA THR A 737 -45.75 24.39 19.45
C THR A 737 -45.91 25.54 20.45
N ARG A 738 -45.10 26.60 20.34
CA ARG A 738 -45.20 27.80 21.19
C ARG A 738 -46.28 28.74 20.71
N GLU A 739 -46.89 29.46 21.65
CA GLU A 739 -47.84 30.54 21.36
C GLU A 739 -47.15 31.73 20.68
N HIS A 740 -45.91 32.02 21.08
CA HIS A 740 -45.04 33.02 20.50
C HIS A 740 -43.71 32.38 20.09
N SER A 741 -43.58 32.01 18.81
CA SER A 741 -42.35 31.44 18.26
C SER A 741 -41.33 32.56 18.03
N MET A 742 -40.22 32.51 18.76
CA MET A 742 -39.11 33.47 18.65
C MET A 742 -37.89 32.76 18.08
N ILE A 743 -37.32 33.34 17.03
CA ILE A 743 -36.13 32.83 16.35
C ILE A 743 -35.12 33.96 16.23
N GLU A 744 -33.93 33.74 16.81
CA GLU A 744 -32.81 34.66 16.76
C GLU A 744 -31.75 34.12 15.78
N ILE A 745 -31.24 34.99 14.92
CA ILE A 745 -30.18 34.69 13.97
C ILE A 745 -29.06 35.70 14.18
N GLY A 746 -27.87 35.21 14.48
CA GLY A 746 -26.74 36.07 14.75
C GLY A 746 -25.38 35.44 14.49
N PHE A 747 -24.34 36.12 14.94
CA PHE A 747 -22.98 35.61 14.91
C PHE A 747 -22.16 36.01 16.14
N GLU A 748 -21.10 35.25 16.39
CA GLU A 748 -20.07 35.50 17.39
C GLU A 748 -18.69 35.35 16.73
N GLU A 749 -17.69 36.13 17.14
CA GLU A 749 -16.30 35.95 16.67
C GLU A 749 -15.47 35.20 17.71
N ILE A 750 -14.85 34.09 17.32
CA ILE A 750 -13.92 33.34 18.18
C ILE A 750 -12.73 32.89 17.33
N ASP A 751 -11.51 33.20 17.80
CA ASP A 751 -10.24 32.66 17.28
C ASP A 751 -10.07 32.71 15.75
N GLY A 752 -10.45 33.83 15.10
CA GLY A 752 -10.30 34.01 13.65
C GLY A 752 -11.38 33.31 12.80
N PHE A 753 -12.45 32.83 13.43
CA PHE A 753 -13.64 32.32 12.76
C PHE A 753 -14.88 33.16 13.11
N ASN A 754 -15.78 33.29 12.13
CA ASN A 754 -17.14 33.76 12.36
C ASN A 754 -18.02 32.56 12.70
N ILE A 755 -18.66 32.58 13.86
CA ILE A 755 -19.61 31.56 14.31
C ILE A 755 -21.02 32.08 14.09
N TYR A 756 -21.68 31.65 13.04
CA TYR A 756 -23.08 31.98 12.76
C TYR A 756 -24.00 31.04 13.54
N PHE A 757 -25.15 31.51 14.01
CA PHE A 757 -26.10 30.69 14.73
C PHE A 757 -27.57 31.00 14.39
N VAL A 758 -28.40 29.99 14.62
CA VAL A 758 -29.88 30.10 14.67
C VAL A 758 -30.32 29.54 16.01
N GLU A 759 -31.02 30.36 16.79
CA GLU A 759 -31.55 30.01 18.10
C GLU A 759 -33.08 30.12 18.11
N ASP A 760 -33.76 29.12 18.67
CA ASP A 760 -35.21 29.06 18.76
C ASP A 760 -35.66 28.82 20.21
N ASN A 761 -36.86 29.29 20.56
CA ASN A 761 -37.46 29.07 21.89
C ASN A 761 -38.37 27.83 21.98
N GLY A 762 -38.17 26.86 21.09
CA GLY A 762 -39.02 25.69 20.92
C GLY A 762 -38.86 24.61 21.98
N VAL A 763 -39.01 23.36 21.56
CA VAL A 763 -38.99 22.19 22.46
C VAL A 763 -37.59 21.86 22.99
N GLY A 764 -36.53 22.27 22.27
CA GLY A 764 -35.14 21.95 22.63
C GLY A 764 -34.86 20.45 22.73
N PHE A 765 -33.67 20.09 23.23
CA PHE A 765 -33.27 18.69 23.37
C PHE A 765 -32.30 18.48 24.53
N ASN A 766 -32.07 17.21 24.91
CA ASN A 766 -31.10 16.87 25.96
C ASN A 766 -29.66 16.96 25.41
N LYS A 767 -28.80 17.74 26.08
CA LYS A 767 -27.39 17.98 25.75
C LYS A 767 -26.56 16.72 25.50
N THR A 768 -26.93 15.56 26.05
CA THR A 768 -26.26 14.27 25.75
C THR A 768 -26.34 13.87 24.26
N TYR A 769 -27.28 14.43 23.50
CA TYR A 769 -27.48 14.11 22.08
C TYR A 769 -26.80 15.07 21.10
N SER A 770 -26.18 16.17 21.56
CA SER A 770 -25.55 17.19 20.70
C SER A 770 -24.59 16.59 19.65
N ASN A 771 -23.75 15.62 20.04
CA ASN A 771 -22.78 14.99 19.14
C ASN A 771 -23.37 14.00 18.13
N LYS A 772 -24.66 13.65 18.27
CA LYS A 772 -25.35 12.69 17.39
C LYS A 772 -26.26 13.38 16.37
N LEU A 773 -26.69 14.61 16.62
CA LEU A 773 -27.67 15.36 15.81
C LEU A 773 -27.25 15.57 14.35
N PHE A 774 -25.94 15.66 14.09
CA PHE A 774 -25.41 15.89 12.74
C PHE A 774 -25.16 14.59 11.95
N LYS A 775 -25.57 13.43 12.49
CA LYS A 775 -25.53 12.15 11.76
C LYS A 775 -26.78 11.98 10.91
N VAL A 776 -26.63 11.32 9.75
CA VAL A 776 -27.75 11.02 8.84
C VAL A 776 -28.80 10.17 9.56
N PHE A 777 -30.08 10.50 9.38
CA PHE A 777 -31.25 9.84 9.99
C PHE A 777 -31.34 9.97 11.51
N GLN A 778 -30.58 10.86 12.15
CA GLN A 778 -30.74 11.10 13.58
C GLN A 778 -31.95 12.01 13.83
N ARG A 779 -32.92 11.50 14.59
CA ARG A 779 -34.10 12.26 15.06
C ARG A 779 -34.25 12.12 16.57
N LEU A 780 -34.71 13.18 17.23
CA LEU A 780 -34.99 13.20 18.67
C LEU A 780 -36.49 13.23 19.01
N HIS A 781 -37.33 13.55 18.01
CA HIS A 781 -38.78 13.62 18.14
C HIS A 781 -39.45 12.72 17.11
N THR A 782 -40.66 12.26 17.43
CA THR A 782 -41.44 11.39 16.53
C THR A 782 -41.93 12.17 15.31
N GLN A 783 -42.32 11.44 14.26
CA GLN A 783 -42.87 12.02 13.03
C GLN A 783 -44.27 12.60 13.20
N GLU A 784 -44.96 12.20 14.27
CA GLU A 784 -46.26 12.72 14.66
C GLU A 784 -46.12 14.07 15.39
N GLU A 785 -45.02 14.26 16.13
CA GLU A 785 -44.71 15.54 16.78
C GLU A 785 -44.12 16.56 15.81
N PHE A 786 -43.22 16.14 14.91
CA PHE A 786 -42.39 17.05 14.12
C PHE A 786 -41.94 16.44 12.76
N GLU A 787 -42.46 16.96 11.65
CA GLU A 787 -42.19 16.47 10.27
C GLU A 787 -40.75 16.69 9.78
N GLY A 788 -40.02 15.64 9.37
CA GLY A 788 -38.70 15.79 8.75
C GLY A 788 -37.96 14.47 8.55
N THR A 789 -37.00 14.46 7.62
CA THR A 789 -36.27 13.27 7.16
C THR A 789 -35.11 12.88 8.08
N GLY A 790 -34.61 13.79 8.91
CA GLY A 790 -33.41 13.57 9.73
C GLY A 790 -32.09 13.68 8.95
N VAL A 791 -32.13 14.15 7.70
CA VAL A 791 -30.93 14.31 6.84
C VAL A 791 -30.42 15.75 6.83
N GLY A 792 -31.29 16.74 7.06
CA GLY A 792 -30.99 18.17 6.94
C GLY A 792 -29.78 18.66 7.76
N LEU A 793 -29.64 18.24 9.03
CA LEU A 793 -28.48 18.64 9.86
C LEU A 793 -27.18 17.96 9.40
N ALA A 794 -27.25 16.73 8.86
CA ALA A 794 -26.09 16.07 8.28
C ALA A 794 -25.61 16.78 6.99
N ILE A 795 -26.56 17.30 6.20
CA ILE A 795 -26.27 18.18 5.06
C ILE A 795 -25.53 19.44 5.53
N VAL A 796 -26.02 20.10 6.57
CA VAL A 796 -25.37 21.30 7.16
C VAL A 796 -23.94 20.98 7.58
N ALA A 797 -23.73 19.93 8.37
CA ALA A 797 -22.40 19.52 8.82
C ALA A 797 -21.43 19.25 7.66
N ARG A 798 -21.91 18.58 6.60
CA ARG A 798 -21.09 18.27 5.43
C ARG A 798 -20.71 19.50 4.63
N ILE A 799 -21.65 20.42 4.40
CA ILE A 799 -21.37 21.67 3.68
C ILE A 799 -20.30 22.46 4.44
N ILE A 800 -20.51 22.65 5.75
CA ILE A 800 -19.61 23.44 6.59
C ILE A 800 -18.22 22.81 6.70
N GLN A 801 -18.14 21.48 6.86
CA GLN A 801 -16.85 20.78 6.87
C GLN A 801 -16.07 20.95 5.55
N ARG A 802 -16.75 20.98 4.39
CA ARG A 802 -16.10 21.27 3.10
C ARG A 802 -15.62 22.71 2.99
N HIS A 803 -16.24 23.65 3.70
CA HIS A 803 -15.78 25.03 3.81
C HIS A 803 -14.72 25.21 4.93
N GLY A 804 -14.19 24.12 5.49
CA GLY A 804 -13.17 24.16 6.55
C GLY A 804 -13.72 24.53 7.94
N GLY A 805 -15.04 24.52 8.12
CA GLY A 805 -15.71 24.88 9.37
C GLY A 805 -16.16 23.69 10.21
N GLN A 806 -16.82 23.99 11.32
CA GLN A 806 -17.43 23.03 12.25
C GLN A 806 -18.86 23.43 12.61
N VAL A 807 -19.66 22.49 13.13
CA VAL A 807 -21.06 22.70 13.53
C VAL A 807 -21.25 22.32 14.99
N PHE A 808 -22.14 23.03 15.67
CA PHE A 808 -22.43 22.87 17.09
C PHE A 808 -23.93 22.93 17.34
N ALA A 809 -24.37 22.26 18.39
CA ALA A 809 -25.77 22.26 18.80
C ALA A 809 -25.86 22.29 20.33
N GLU A 810 -26.53 23.30 20.84
CA GLU A 810 -26.88 23.47 22.24
C GLU A 810 -28.41 23.44 22.37
N GLY A 811 -28.91 22.89 23.46
CA GLY A 811 -30.34 22.80 23.68
C GLY A 811 -30.64 22.40 25.11
N GLU A 812 -31.79 22.88 25.58
CA GLU A 812 -32.34 22.48 26.85
C GLU A 812 -33.83 22.16 26.66
N VAL A 813 -34.26 21.03 27.23
CA VAL A 813 -35.63 20.53 27.09
C VAL A 813 -36.61 21.60 27.56
N ASN A 814 -37.56 21.95 26.71
CA ASN A 814 -38.56 23.00 26.87
C ASN A 814 -38.03 24.43 27.03
N LYS A 815 -36.78 24.72 26.66
CA LYS A 815 -36.26 26.10 26.59
C LYS A 815 -35.80 26.51 25.19
N GLY A 816 -35.61 25.55 24.29
CA GLY A 816 -35.21 25.83 22.92
C GLY A 816 -33.88 25.20 22.52
N SER A 817 -33.40 25.56 21.34
CA SER A 817 -32.13 25.08 20.80
C SER A 817 -31.38 26.17 20.05
N LYS A 818 -30.05 26.13 20.13
CA LYS A 818 -29.11 26.96 19.38
C LYS A 818 -28.24 26.06 18.50
N PHE A 819 -28.32 26.24 17.19
CA PHE A 819 -27.48 25.57 16.23
C PHE A 819 -26.50 26.57 15.62
N SER A 820 -25.21 26.23 15.65
CA SER A 820 -24.15 27.14 15.22
C SER A 820 -23.22 26.48 14.20
N PHE A 821 -22.58 27.28 13.35
CA PHE A 821 -21.55 26.82 12.43
C PHE A 821 -20.45 27.85 12.24
N THR A 822 -19.23 27.39 11.94
CA THR A 822 -18.07 28.27 11.74
C THR A 822 -17.71 28.43 10.27
N LEU A 823 -17.25 29.62 9.90
CA LEU A 823 -16.54 29.88 8.65
C LEU A 823 -15.29 30.74 8.94
N PRO A 824 -14.21 30.58 8.16
CA PRO A 824 -13.02 31.41 8.32
C PRO A 824 -13.36 32.90 8.17
N LYS A 825 -12.78 33.74 9.03
CA LYS A 825 -12.92 35.19 8.92
C LYS A 825 -12.22 35.68 7.65
N LEU A 826 -12.89 36.56 6.90
CA LEU A 826 -12.30 37.25 5.76
C LEU A 826 -11.09 38.09 6.23
N SER A 827 -9.98 38.03 5.51
CA SER A 827 -8.81 38.85 5.83
C SER A 827 -9.10 40.34 5.55
N GLU A 828 -8.43 41.27 6.25
CA GLU A 828 -8.65 42.72 6.06
C GLU A 828 -8.48 43.17 4.60
N ASN A 829 -7.67 42.49 3.79
CA ASN A 829 -7.49 42.78 2.36
C ASN A 829 -8.65 42.30 1.48
N GLU A 830 -9.45 41.32 1.90
CA GLU A 830 -10.60 40.81 1.15
C GLU A 830 -11.86 41.63 1.39
N ASN A 831 -11.96 42.29 2.57
CA ASN A 831 -13.01 43.28 2.85
C ASN A 831 -12.84 44.58 2.05
N ILE A 832 -11.65 44.88 1.52
CA ILE A 832 -11.37 46.12 0.77
C ILE A 832 -11.94 46.06 -0.67
N TYR A 833 -12.18 44.87 -1.23
CA TYR A 833 -12.69 44.73 -2.61
C TYR A 833 -14.15 45.21 -2.80
N GLU A 834 -14.92 45.44 -1.74
CA GLU A 834 -16.21 46.16 -1.85
C GLU A 834 -16.05 47.66 -2.11
N GLY A 835 -14.90 48.26 -1.77
CA GLY A 835 -14.66 49.69 -1.93
C GLY A 835 -14.32 50.14 -3.36
N VAL A 836 -13.97 49.21 -4.26
CA VAL A 836 -13.42 49.54 -5.59
C VAL A 836 -14.40 49.29 -6.74
N ILE A 837 -15.58 48.69 -6.47
CA ILE A 837 -16.62 48.41 -7.51
C ILE A 837 -17.78 49.44 -7.47
N LYS A 838 -17.68 50.50 -6.67
CA LYS A 838 -18.53 51.70 -6.80
C LYS A 838 -17.76 52.85 -7.47
N VAL A 839 -17.59 52.76 -8.79
CA VAL A 839 -17.47 53.92 -9.71
C VAL A 839 -18.22 53.61 -10.99
#